data_AF-A0A2N2KH47-F1
#
_entry.id   AF-A0A2N2KH47-F1
#
_cell.length_a   1.000
_cell.length_b   1.000
_cell.length_c   1.000
_cell.angle_alpha   90.00
_cell.angle_beta   90.00
_cell.angle_gamma   90.00
#
_symmetry.space_group_name_H-M   'P 1'
#
loop_
_entity.id
_entity.type
_entity.pdbx_description
1 polymer ?
#
loop_
_entity_poly.entity_id
_entity_poly.type
_entity_poly.pdbx_seq_one_letter_code
_entity_poly.pdbx_strand_id
1 'polypeptide(L)'
;MYARRIILIACLAIFLASCTTTPKLQLIKSSGVSMELTTPASYVFSTIFSPNDKHALSGSLDNSVTIWDLEIGKKMKTLKVEAGETPGVSALSLSPDGRYLLTGMKGGGWIKLWNAKTWQEIRSLPGHSLTEAIEAFAFSRDGKYSISGGSYEIKQWDVQTGKEMKNITHASFFDRNQSYAIAFSPDGMRAFVKGIGFISLWDITTGKRLWIYGANTGGRRWSGGDMIFNSSAKYSPDGEYILSGEDITLKLRDAATGRVLRTFVDEGTGQIDAVAFSPDGKYALSGSVDGKIRLWNVQTGVKLKQFAGHSDEVTSVAFSSDMKRILSGGDASTRLWDIFTGEELATMMEFNEREWLVVTPEGYYNSSENGAHYLSVVAGDKKYGVDKFYDVFYRPDIVSAKLRGENIKDLIKIKMIDAVRTPPPTVEIYPPKEVSAAKANVCYRIKSDGGGIGEVRLFHNGKLIQSDGYYREIARSASDKIQLAALDSKTIYADMRNVSVKGKVDSVSVSGISKGEVFEDCKEVEAIPGENEISVAAFNGTNTVQSYMKTIRFHSKVKPQDPHLYILAVGTDLYKDESINLKYAVKDAKNIAQKLKTQAATLYKPENIHYGLLSDQHATKANITNKIDELAKAMKPQDSFIFFVAGHGVLQQNQYHILTHDYNGIVDGNSMISSNEIVEMSKKIKSLSQLFIFDTCHAGGVDYIISGLYDARMSVLAKKMGLHIYASAGDKQSAMDGYKGNGLFSYTLLDGLNNNKEADRNKDGKITIVGLGEYSKNQTIKISAEIGHSQTPLMINFGKDSPIYKLP
;
A
#
# COMPACT_ATOMS: atom_id res chain seq x y z
N MET A 1 -20.70 16.88 5.89
CA MET A 1 -19.47 16.93 5.06
C MET A 1 -18.40 16.17 5.85
N TYR A 2 -18.22 14.88 5.55
CA TYR A 2 -17.49 13.92 6.39
C TYR A 2 -15.98 14.09 6.23
N ALA A 3 -15.30 14.67 7.24
CA ALA A 3 -13.85 14.71 7.29
C ALA A 3 -13.30 13.31 7.61
N ARG A 4 -12.49 12.76 6.70
CA ARG A 4 -11.71 11.54 6.91
C ARG A 4 -10.58 11.87 7.89
N ARG A 5 -10.78 11.56 9.18
CA ARG A 5 -9.75 11.78 10.20
C ARG A 5 -8.62 10.78 10.08
N ILE A 6 -7.42 11.28 10.28
CA ILE A 6 -6.13 10.59 10.27
C ILE A 6 -5.77 10.29 11.73
N ILE A 7 -5.15 9.14 12.02
CA ILE A 7 -4.72 8.77 13.39
C ILE A 7 -3.18 8.79 13.46
N LEU A 8 -2.63 9.38 14.53
CA LEU A 8 -1.18 9.46 14.83
C LEU A 8 -0.93 8.65 16.09
N ILE A 9 0.12 7.83 16.08
CA ILE A 9 0.62 7.15 17.27
C ILE A 9 2.06 7.62 17.49
N ALA A 10 2.39 7.99 18.73
CA ALA A 10 3.74 8.28 19.17
C ALA A 10 4.27 7.05 19.92
N CYS A 11 5.38 6.47 19.47
CA CYS A 11 6.08 5.45 20.25
C CYS A 11 6.80 6.13 21.44
N LEU A 12 6.33 5.87 22.66
CA LEU A 12 7.12 6.15 23.88
C LEU A 12 8.16 5.04 24.03
N ALA A 13 9.45 5.37 24.02
CA ALA A 13 10.48 4.45 24.50
C ALA A 13 10.82 4.83 25.94
N ILE A 14 10.31 4.06 26.90
CA ILE A 14 10.65 4.24 28.32
C ILE A 14 11.80 3.28 28.68
N PHE A 15 12.88 3.87 29.22
CA PHE A 15 13.95 3.28 30.03
C PHE A 15 14.43 1.85 29.70
N LEU A 16 15.20 1.68 28.61
CA LEU A 16 16.31 0.72 28.62
C LEU A 16 17.50 1.32 27.87
N ALA A 17 18.66 1.29 28.53
CA ALA A 17 19.92 1.85 28.07
C ALA A 17 20.51 1.03 26.89
N SER A 18 19.92 1.13 25.70
CA SER A 18 20.58 0.90 24.40
C SER A 18 19.58 1.17 23.26
N CYS A 19 19.38 2.42 22.86
CA CYS A 19 18.66 2.71 21.61
C CYS A 19 19.26 3.93 20.93
N THR A 20 19.96 3.68 19.82
CA THR A 20 20.51 4.66 18.87
C THR A 20 19.54 4.91 17.72
N THR A 21 18.23 4.85 17.95
CA THR A 21 17.21 4.96 16.90
C THR A 21 16.60 6.37 16.85
N THR A 22 16.50 6.94 15.64
CA THR A 22 15.70 8.14 15.41
C THR A 22 14.20 7.81 15.59
N PRO A 23 13.41 8.65 16.28
CA PRO A 23 12.00 8.48 16.54
C PRO A 23 11.20 8.91 15.30
N LYS A 24 10.12 8.20 15.04
CA LYS A 24 9.35 8.39 13.82
C LYS A 24 7.87 8.34 14.10
N LEU A 25 7.14 9.00 13.22
CA LEU A 25 5.73 9.26 13.37
C LEU A 25 4.98 8.61 12.23
N GLN A 26 4.07 7.70 12.60
CA GLN A 26 3.25 7.01 11.65
C GLN A 26 1.89 7.66 11.55
N LEU A 27 1.48 7.91 10.32
CA LEU A 27 0.23 8.54 9.98
C LEU A 27 -0.62 7.53 9.23
N ILE A 28 -1.62 6.98 9.89
CA ILE A 28 -2.44 5.89 9.35
C ILE A 28 -3.73 6.49 8.78
N LYS A 29 -3.88 6.46 7.45
CA LYS A 29 -5.14 6.78 6.78
C LYS A 29 -6.06 5.56 6.84
N SER A 30 -7.37 5.78 6.98
CA SER A 30 -8.38 4.71 6.95
C SER A 30 -8.39 3.86 5.68
N SER A 31 -7.72 4.32 4.62
CA SER A 31 -7.48 3.59 3.36
C SER A 31 -6.30 2.62 3.40
N GLY A 32 -5.61 2.48 4.54
CA GLY A 32 -4.46 1.58 4.70
C GLY A 32 -3.13 2.11 4.18
N VAL A 33 -3.10 3.35 3.68
CA VAL A 33 -1.86 4.03 3.31
C VAL A 33 -1.27 4.63 4.58
N SER A 34 -0.19 4.03 5.07
CA SER A 34 0.66 4.62 6.09
C SER A 34 1.61 5.63 5.44
N MET A 35 1.64 6.84 5.97
CA MET A 35 2.58 7.87 5.59
C MET A 35 3.56 8.05 6.74
N GLU A 36 4.85 7.86 6.46
CA GLU A 36 5.91 7.97 7.46
C GLU A 36 6.45 9.41 7.47
N LEU A 37 6.41 10.03 8.65
CA LEU A 37 6.94 11.36 8.87
C LEU A 37 8.25 11.24 9.65
N THR A 38 9.37 11.17 8.94
CA THR A 38 10.67 10.99 9.58
C THR A 38 11.13 12.29 10.25
N THR A 39 11.47 12.20 11.53
CA THR A 39 12.08 13.31 12.27
C THR A 39 13.60 13.10 12.34
N PRO A 40 14.42 14.16 12.22
CA PRO A 40 15.88 14.04 12.39
C PRO A 40 16.34 14.00 13.85
N ALA A 41 15.41 14.12 14.81
CA ALA A 41 15.74 14.11 16.23
C ALA A 41 16.02 12.67 16.70
N SER A 42 16.53 12.48 17.92
CA SER A 42 16.73 11.15 18.54
C SER A 42 15.56 10.71 19.42
N TYR A 43 14.66 11.63 19.81
CA TYR A 43 13.44 11.29 20.56
C TYR A 43 12.30 12.30 20.29
N VAL A 44 11.05 11.83 20.15
CA VAL A 44 9.84 12.66 19.97
C VAL A 44 9.00 12.52 21.23
N PHE A 45 8.70 13.65 21.88
CA PHE A 45 7.98 13.67 23.15
C PHE A 45 6.47 13.83 22.99
N SER A 46 6.04 14.59 21.98
CA SER A 46 4.63 14.96 21.84
C SER A 46 4.23 15.15 20.39
N THR A 47 2.96 14.89 20.07
CA THR A 47 2.47 14.85 18.69
C THR A 47 1.00 15.29 18.62
N ILE A 48 0.63 16.07 17.61
CA ILE A 48 -0.74 16.57 17.43
C ILE A 48 -1.10 16.74 15.94
N PHE A 49 -2.40 16.75 15.64
CA PHE A 49 -2.93 17.13 14.33
C PHE A 49 -3.45 18.57 14.32
N SER A 50 -3.41 19.20 13.15
CA SER A 50 -4.17 20.42 12.92
C SER A 50 -5.67 20.14 12.87
N PRO A 51 -6.54 21.07 13.32
CA PRO A 51 -7.99 20.86 13.35
C PRO A 51 -8.65 20.54 11.99
N ASN A 52 -7.98 20.90 10.90
CA ASN A 52 -8.41 20.63 9.53
C ASN A 52 -7.77 19.35 8.93
N ASP A 53 -7.05 18.56 9.71
CA ASP A 53 -6.34 17.34 9.33
C ASP A 53 -5.35 17.51 8.17
N LYS A 54 -4.91 18.74 7.88
CA LYS A 54 -3.93 19.02 6.82
C LYS A 54 -2.49 18.90 7.28
N HIS A 55 -2.23 19.08 8.56
CA HIS A 55 -0.89 19.06 9.13
C HIS A 55 -0.79 18.13 10.34
N ALA A 56 0.35 17.48 10.49
CA ALA A 56 0.78 16.88 11.75
C ALA A 56 1.96 17.66 12.31
N LEU A 57 2.10 17.70 13.63
CA LEU A 57 3.20 18.36 14.33
C LEU A 57 3.79 17.42 15.36
N SER A 58 5.10 17.52 15.59
CA SER A 58 5.76 16.84 16.70
C SER A 58 6.80 17.70 17.38
N GLY A 59 6.87 17.53 18.70
CA GLY A 59 7.88 18.10 19.55
C GLY A 59 8.96 17.08 19.84
N SER A 60 10.23 17.47 19.67
CA SER A 60 11.38 16.57 19.72
C SER A 60 12.42 16.98 20.76
N LEU A 61 13.30 16.04 21.10
CA LEU A 61 14.40 16.22 22.06
C LEU A 61 15.43 17.27 21.61
N ASP A 62 15.61 17.46 20.31
CA ASP A 62 16.55 18.44 19.75
C ASP A 62 16.01 19.89 19.75
N ASN A 63 15.05 20.17 20.64
CA ASN A 63 14.31 21.43 20.75
C ASN A 63 13.62 21.85 19.46
N SER A 64 13.12 20.90 18.69
CA SER A 64 12.47 21.19 17.42
C SER A 64 11.01 20.78 17.40
N VAL A 65 10.19 21.62 16.77
CA VAL A 65 8.86 21.25 16.32
C VAL A 65 8.89 21.03 14.82
N THR A 66 8.66 19.81 14.38
CA THR A 66 8.55 19.53 12.95
C THR A 66 7.09 19.54 12.53
N ILE A 67 6.79 20.21 11.42
CA ILE A 67 5.46 20.32 10.82
C ILE A 67 5.48 19.55 9.51
N TRP A 68 4.49 18.69 9.32
CA TRP A 68 4.31 17.90 8.11
C TRP A 68 2.99 18.22 7.45
N ASP A 69 3.02 18.23 6.12
CA ASP A 69 1.83 18.30 5.28
C ASP A 69 1.33 16.87 5.02
N LEU A 70 0.06 16.62 5.32
CA LEU A 70 -0.56 15.29 5.24
C LEU A 70 -1.18 14.98 3.88
N GLU A 71 -1.29 16.01 3.04
CA GLU A 71 -1.75 15.91 1.66
C GLU A 71 -0.61 15.41 0.78
N ILE A 72 0.57 16.03 0.90
CA ILE A 72 1.77 15.66 0.12
C ILE A 72 2.71 14.68 0.85
N GLY A 73 2.55 14.49 2.15
CA GLY A 73 3.35 13.58 2.96
C GLY A 73 4.81 13.96 3.11
N LYS A 74 5.07 15.26 3.20
CA LYS A 74 6.42 15.80 3.35
C LYS A 74 6.49 16.76 4.52
N LYS A 75 7.68 16.80 5.11
CA LYS A 75 8.07 17.83 6.07
C LYS A 75 7.97 19.19 5.40
N MET A 76 7.16 20.09 5.97
CA MET A 76 7.02 21.47 5.51
C MET A 76 8.08 22.37 6.12
N LYS A 77 8.22 22.29 7.45
CA LYS A 77 9.00 23.24 8.22
C LYS A 77 9.45 22.61 9.54
N THR A 78 10.60 23.06 10.03
CA THR A 78 11.00 22.82 11.42
C THR A 78 11.10 24.15 12.12
N LEU A 79 10.44 24.27 13.26
CA LEU A 79 10.56 25.37 14.18
C LEU A 79 11.62 24.99 15.20
N LYS A 80 12.63 25.84 15.38
CA LYS A 80 13.58 25.69 16.48
C LYS A 80 13.05 26.46 17.67
N VAL A 81 12.78 25.72 18.75
CA VAL A 81 12.43 26.27 20.05
C VAL A 81 13.76 26.53 20.76
N GLU A 82 13.92 27.71 21.31
CA GLU A 82 15.16 28.10 21.99
C GLU A 82 15.35 27.26 23.25
N ALA A 83 16.54 26.69 23.45
CA ALA A 83 16.79 25.70 24.50
C ALA A 83 16.85 26.32 25.91
N GLY A 84 16.18 25.68 26.88
CA GLY A 84 16.45 25.87 28.31
C GLY A 84 17.59 24.96 28.82
N GLU A 85 17.74 24.85 30.14
CA GLU A 85 18.75 23.99 30.80
C GLU A 85 18.59 22.51 30.46
N THR A 86 17.35 22.03 30.24
CA THR A 86 17.12 20.69 29.69
C THR A 86 16.43 20.74 28.33
N PRO A 87 16.98 20.04 27.31
CA PRO A 87 16.44 20.06 25.96
C PRO A 87 15.21 19.14 25.83
N GLY A 88 14.26 19.56 25.00
CA GLY A 88 13.10 18.81 24.56
C GLY A 88 11.81 19.62 24.56
N VAL A 89 11.04 19.50 23.48
CA VAL A 89 9.67 20.02 23.41
C VAL A 89 8.72 18.96 23.98
N SER A 90 8.42 19.05 25.27
CA SER A 90 7.67 18.03 26.02
C SER A 90 6.17 18.03 25.72
N ALA A 91 5.59 19.18 25.36
CA ALA A 91 4.16 19.28 25.12
C ALA A 91 3.82 20.23 23.96
N LEU A 92 2.79 19.85 23.18
CA LEU A 92 2.26 20.60 22.05
C LEU A 92 0.74 20.75 22.17
N SER A 93 0.20 21.90 21.74
CA SER A 93 -1.24 22.07 21.57
C SER A 93 -1.54 23.04 20.43
N LEU A 94 -2.57 22.76 19.63
CA LEU A 94 -3.08 23.67 18.60
C LEU A 94 -4.44 24.20 19.03
N SER A 95 -4.69 25.48 18.77
CA SER A 95 -5.99 26.07 19.04
C SER A 95 -7.06 25.41 18.14
N PRO A 96 -8.31 25.26 18.61
CA PRO A 96 -9.37 24.58 17.86
C PRO A 96 -9.68 25.21 16.49
N ASP A 97 -9.45 26.52 16.36
CA ASP A 97 -9.58 27.28 15.11
C ASP A 97 -8.32 27.23 14.22
N GLY A 98 -7.26 26.55 14.67
CA GLY A 98 -6.00 26.38 13.96
C GLY A 98 -5.20 27.66 13.79
N ARG A 99 -5.47 28.72 14.57
CA ARG A 99 -4.73 30.00 14.51
C ARG A 99 -3.42 30.00 15.30
N TYR A 100 -3.35 29.25 16.39
CA TYR A 100 -2.24 29.30 17.34
C TYR A 100 -1.69 27.92 17.67
N LEU A 101 -0.38 27.84 17.85
CA LEU A 101 0.33 26.67 18.36
C LEU A 101 1.04 27.06 19.67
N LEU A 102 0.91 26.23 20.69
CA LEU A 102 1.69 26.31 21.93
C LEU A 102 2.71 25.18 21.98
N THR A 103 3.92 25.51 22.39
CA THR A 103 5.02 24.57 22.58
C THR A 103 5.64 24.78 23.96
N GLY A 104 5.74 23.72 24.76
CA GLY A 104 6.36 23.75 26.08
C GLY A 104 7.63 22.93 26.12
N MET A 105 8.54 23.34 26.99
CA MET A 105 9.87 22.73 27.12
C MET A 105 10.01 21.93 28.40
N LYS A 106 10.93 20.96 28.35
CA LYS A 106 11.25 20.07 29.48
C LYS A 106 12.06 20.76 30.60
N GLY A 107 12.85 21.79 30.32
CA GLY A 107 13.75 22.38 31.32
C GLY A 107 14.00 23.86 31.18
N GLY A 108 12.95 24.66 31.17
CA GLY A 108 13.14 26.10 31.21
C GLY A 108 11.91 26.90 31.58
N GLY A 109 10.81 26.26 31.97
CA GLY A 109 9.58 26.98 32.28
C GLY A 109 8.91 27.69 31.09
N TRP A 110 9.60 28.00 29.99
CA TRP A 110 9.07 28.83 28.91
C TRP A 110 8.02 28.10 28.05
N ILE A 111 6.98 28.84 27.69
CA ILE A 111 5.96 28.44 26.73
C ILE A 111 6.10 29.35 25.51
N LYS A 112 6.28 28.80 24.31
CA LYS A 112 6.27 29.60 23.08
C LYS A 112 4.91 29.55 22.40
N LEU A 113 4.43 30.72 22.00
CA LEU A 113 3.21 30.90 21.21
C LEU A 113 3.59 31.22 19.77
N TRP A 114 3.06 30.43 18.85
CA TRP A 114 3.32 30.55 17.42
C TRP A 114 2.03 30.84 16.66
N ASN A 115 2.15 31.59 15.58
CA ASN A 115 1.09 31.71 14.59
C ASN A 115 1.05 30.42 13.78
N ALA A 116 -0.02 29.64 13.84
CA ALA A 116 -0.11 28.35 13.15
C ALA A 116 -0.36 28.48 11.64
N LYS A 117 -0.62 29.69 11.12
CA LYS A 117 -0.75 29.96 9.68
C LYS A 117 0.59 30.35 9.04
N THR A 118 1.40 31.16 9.73
CA THR A 118 2.71 31.62 9.22
C THR A 118 3.90 30.85 9.82
N TRP A 119 3.66 30.10 10.91
CA TRP A 119 4.66 29.40 11.71
C TRP A 119 5.79 30.33 12.17
N GLN A 120 5.41 31.55 12.53
CA GLN A 120 6.32 32.53 13.13
C GLN A 120 6.02 32.61 14.63
N GLU A 121 7.09 32.76 15.43
CA GLU A 121 6.96 33.02 16.85
C GLU A 121 6.21 34.35 17.03
N ILE A 122 5.14 34.32 17.83
CA ILE A 122 4.42 35.53 18.23
C ILE A 122 5.06 36.10 19.48
N ARG A 123 5.32 35.23 20.47
CA ARG A 123 5.95 35.59 21.75
C ARG A 123 6.38 34.34 22.54
N SER A 124 7.31 34.56 23.47
CA SER A 124 7.64 33.65 24.54
C SER A 124 6.96 34.09 25.85
N LEU A 125 6.33 33.16 26.56
CA LEU A 125 5.65 33.37 27.83
C LEU A 125 6.50 32.75 28.95
N PRO A 126 6.71 33.47 30.07
CA PRO A 126 7.37 32.91 31.24
C PRO A 126 6.41 31.88 31.85
N GLY A 127 6.57 30.59 31.54
CA GLY A 127 5.59 29.58 31.95
C GLY A 127 5.77 29.16 33.40
N HIS A 128 6.19 27.93 33.64
CA HIS A 128 6.34 27.35 34.99
C HIS A 128 7.69 27.71 35.61
N SER A 129 7.88 27.49 36.92
CA SER A 129 9.20 27.72 37.56
C SER A 129 10.34 26.99 36.82
N LEU A 130 11.53 27.61 36.74
CA LEU A 130 12.62 27.26 35.81
C LEU A 130 13.13 25.80 35.89
N THR A 131 12.83 25.08 36.97
CA THR A 131 13.21 23.69 37.19
C THR A 131 12.15 22.66 36.77
N GLU A 132 11.02 23.10 36.22
CA GLU A 132 9.86 22.23 35.94
C GLU A 132 9.62 21.98 34.45
N ALA A 133 9.34 20.72 34.14
CA ALA A 133 8.87 20.29 32.82
C ALA A 133 7.37 20.59 32.66
N ILE A 134 7.01 21.09 31.47
CA ILE A 134 5.60 21.27 31.10
C ILE A 134 5.11 19.97 30.47
N GLU A 135 4.22 19.27 31.15
CA GLU A 135 3.80 17.92 30.77
C GLU A 135 2.50 17.91 29.96
N ALA A 136 1.65 18.93 30.11
CA ALA A 136 0.36 18.97 29.41
C ALA A 136 -0.10 20.41 29.09
N PHE A 137 -0.70 20.57 27.91
CA PHE A 137 -1.40 21.79 27.50
C PHE A 137 -2.81 21.48 27.03
N ALA A 138 -3.72 22.42 27.24
CA ALA A 138 -5.00 22.43 26.56
C ALA A 138 -5.39 23.87 26.17
N PHE A 139 -6.11 24.02 25.06
CA PHE A 139 -6.79 25.26 24.68
C PHE A 139 -8.27 25.19 25.05
N SER A 140 -8.85 26.33 25.41
CA SER A 140 -10.30 26.48 25.47
C SER A 140 -10.90 26.30 24.07
N ARG A 141 -12.16 25.86 23.98
CA ARG A 141 -12.82 25.60 22.70
C ARG A 141 -12.86 26.83 21.77
N ASP A 142 -12.96 28.03 22.35
CA ASP A 142 -12.94 29.30 21.62
C ASP A 142 -11.52 29.80 21.29
N GLY A 143 -10.48 29.08 21.72
CA GLY A 143 -9.08 29.39 21.47
C GLY A 143 -8.55 30.62 22.20
N LYS A 144 -9.35 31.27 23.07
CA LYS A 144 -8.95 32.50 23.77
C LYS A 144 -8.04 32.24 24.96
N TYR A 145 -8.20 31.09 25.61
CA TYR A 145 -7.48 30.72 26.82
C TYR A 145 -6.69 29.43 26.60
N SER A 146 -5.60 29.29 27.35
CA SER A 146 -4.87 28.03 27.44
C SER A 146 -4.50 27.75 28.88
N ILE A 147 -4.36 26.46 29.20
CA ILE A 147 -3.87 26.01 30.50
C ILE A 147 -2.67 25.10 30.25
N SER A 148 -1.65 25.27 31.07
CA SER A 148 -0.49 24.39 31.14
C SER A 148 -0.36 23.77 32.52
N GLY A 149 -0.09 22.48 32.57
CA GLY A 149 0.25 21.75 33.79
C GLY A 149 1.76 21.49 33.87
N GLY A 150 2.35 21.86 35.00
CA GLY A 150 3.73 21.53 35.37
C GLY A 150 3.78 20.47 36.48
N SER A 151 4.95 20.31 37.10
CA SER A 151 5.14 19.36 38.21
C SER A 151 4.45 19.84 39.49
N TYR A 152 4.39 21.17 39.72
CA TYR A 152 3.89 21.76 40.96
C TYR A 152 2.95 22.97 40.77
N GLU A 153 2.71 23.37 39.52
CA GLU A 153 1.89 24.53 39.18
C GLU A 153 0.93 24.21 38.02
N ILE A 154 -0.25 24.84 38.04
CA ILE A 154 -1.15 24.92 36.89
C ILE A 154 -1.31 26.39 36.55
N LYS A 155 -1.00 26.77 35.31
CA LYS A 155 -1.05 28.17 34.88
C LYS A 155 -2.04 28.36 33.75
N GLN A 156 -2.83 29.42 33.84
CA GLN A 156 -3.78 29.84 32.82
C GLN A 156 -3.27 31.10 32.12
N TRP A 157 -3.36 31.10 30.80
CA TRP A 157 -2.90 32.18 29.94
C TRP A 157 -4.03 32.69 29.06
N ASP A 158 -4.08 34.01 28.91
CA ASP A 158 -4.80 34.63 27.79
C ASP A 158 -3.93 34.52 26.54
N VAL A 159 -4.43 33.82 25.52
CA VAL A 159 -3.65 33.46 24.32
C VAL A 159 -3.32 34.69 23.49
N GLN A 160 -4.21 35.68 23.44
CA GLN A 160 -4.04 36.87 22.61
C GLN A 160 -3.01 37.83 23.20
N THR A 161 -3.10 38.06 24.50
CA THR A 161 -2.25 39.02 25.22
C THR A 161 -0.99 38.36 25.79
N GLY A 162 -0.94 37.03 25.89
CA GLY A 162 0.13 36.29 26.54
C GLY A 162 0.23 36.56 28.05
N LYS A 163 -0.77 37.22 28.63
CA LYS A 163 -0.73 37.55 30.06
C LYS A 163 -1.05 36.31 30.88
N GLU A 164 -0.26 36.07 31.92
CA GLU A 164 -0.63 35.11 32.96
C GLU A 164 -1.92 35.62 33.61
N MET A 165 -2.98 34.82 33.50
CA MET A 165 -4.26 35.14 34.11
C MET A 165 -4.29 34.66 35.55
N LYS A 166 -3.78 33.44 35.79
CA LYS A 166 -3.76 32.78 37.10
C LYS A 166 -2.60 31.80 37.21
N ASN A 167 -1.94 31.80 38.36
CA ASN A 167 -1.09 30.72 38.83
C ASN A 167 -1.79 29.97 39.95
N ILE A 168 -1.97 28.67 39.77
CA ILE A 168 -2.59 27.78 40.73
C ILE A 168 -1.48 26.87 41.26
N THR A 169 -0.93 27.24 42.41
CA THR A 169 0.05 26.45 43.14
C THR A 169 -0.67 25.44 44.02
N HIS A 170 -0.18 24.20 44.06
CA HIS A 170 -0.69 23.16 44.94
C HIS A 170 -0.49 23.59 46.40
N ALA A 171 -1.58 23.84 47.14
CA ALA A 171 -1.55 24.48 48.47
C ALA A 171 -0.95 23.61 49.60
N SER A 172 -0.53 22.36 49.34
CA SER A 172 0.00 21.46 50.37
C SER A 172 1.26 20.69 49.94
N PHE A 173 2.17 20.44 50.90
CA PHE A 173 3.45 19.71 50.72
C PHE A 173 3.26 18.26 50.19
N PHE A 174 2.03 17.74 50.21
CA PHE A 174 1.63 16.40 49.76
C PHE A 174 0.81 16.40 48.45
N ASP A 175 0.40 17.57 47.95
CA ASP A 175 -0.19 17.77 46.61
C ASP A 175 0.90 17.93 45.53
N ARG A 176 2.17 17.64 45.85
CA ARG A 176 3.35 17.83 44.98
C ARG A 176 3.59 16.64 44.03
N ASN A 177 2.53 16.23 43.34
CA ASN A 177 2.57 15.12 42.39
C ASN A 177 2.43 15.64 40.95
N GLN A 178 3.23 15.07 40.04
CA GLN A 178 3.28 15.46 38.62
C GLN A 178 1.90 15.38 37.95
N SER A 179 1.57 16.38 37.12
CA SER A 179 0.35 16.42 36.30
C SER A 179 0.57 15.69 34.97
N TYR A 180 -0.05 14.52 34.78
CA TYR A 180 0.12 13.69 33.57
C TYR A 180 -0.94 13.94 32.50
N ALA A 181 -2.12 14.44 32.88
CA ALA A 181 -3.16 14.76 31.91
C ALA A 181 -3.95 16.00 32.32
N ILE A 182 -4.13 16.91 31.36
CA ILE A 182 -5.01 18.06 31.46
C ILE A 182 -5.95 18.09 30.27
N ALA A 183 -7.22 18.43 30.49
CA ALA A 183 -8.13 18.71 29.39
C ALA A 183 -9.17 19.75 29.82
N PHE A 184 -9.56 20.61 28.87
CA PHE A 184 -10.73 21.46 29.02
C PHE A 184 -12.02 20.63 28.87
N SER A 185 -13.06 21.05 29.59
CA SER A 185 -14.42 20.66 29.23
C SER A 185 -14.75 21.18 27.83
N PRO A 186 -15.63 20.50 27.08
CA PRO A 186 -16.11 20.93 25.76
C PRO A 186 -16.74 22.33 25.71
N ASP A 187 -17.16 22.91 26.83
CA ASP A 187 -17.62 24.30 26.92
C ASP A 187 -16.48 25.32 27.18
N GLY A 188 -15.27 24.84 27.45
CA GLY A 188 -14.08 25.65 27.74
C GLY A 188 -14.08 26.32 29.11
N MET A 189 -15.10 26.10 29.95
CA MET A 189 -15.24 26.79 31.24
C MET A 189 -14.55 26.06 32.40
N ARG A 190 -14.28 24.76 32.24
CA ARG A 190 -13.67 23.91 33.27
C ARG A 190 -12.47 23.18 32.69
N ALA A 191 -11.56 22.73 33.54
CA ALA A 191 -10.52 21.78 33.14
C ALA A 191 -10.29 20.76 34.25
N PHE A 192 -10.12 19.49 33.87
CA PHE A 192 -9.63 18.50 34.82
C PHE A 192 -8.11 18.47 34.76
N VAL A 193 -7.49 18.18 35.91
CA VAL A 193 -6.08 17.87 36.04
C VAL A 193 -5.97 16.53 36.75
N LYS A 194 -5.22 15.60 36.16
CA LYS A 194 -4.93 14.29 36.73
C LYS A 194 -3.42 14.13 36.94
N GLY A 195 -3.05 13.72 38.14
CA GLY A 195 -1.67 13.42 38.55
C GLY A 195 -1.60 12.12 39.36
N ILE A 196 -0.44 11.82 39.95
CA ILE A 196 -0.25 10.59 40.74
C ILE A 196 -1.26 10.56 41.90
N GLY A 197 -2.16 9.59 41.86
CA GLY A 197 -3.14 9.35 42.92
C GLY A 197 -4.21 10.43 43.07
N PHE A 198 -4.33 11.41 42.15
CA PHE A 198 -5.40 12.39 42.23
C PHE A 198 -6.01 12.77 40.88
N ILE A 199 -7.28 13.17 40.92
CA ILE A 199 -7.95 13.87 39.83
C ILE A 199 -8.71 15.06 40.43
N SER A 200 -8.57 16.22 39.80
CA SER A 200 -9.18 17.46 40.26
C SER A 200 -9.86 18.17 39.11
N LEU A 201 -10.94 18.89 39.42
CA LEU A 201 -11.62 19.75 38.49
C LEU A 201 -11.47 21.21 38.92
N TRP A 202 -11.19 22.05 37.95
CA TRP A 202 -11.01 23.48 38.13
C TRP A 202 -12.03 24.22 37.28
N ASP A 203 -12.66 25.21 37.89
CA ASP A 203 -13.36 26.24 37.15
C ASP A 203 -12.31 27.24 36.65
N ILE A 204 -12.22 27.39 35.34
CA ILE A 204 -11.17 28.15 34.69
C ILE A 204 -11.50 29.64 34.67
N THR A 205 -12.78 29.98 34.71
CA THR A 205 -13.22 31.38 34.79
C THR A 205 -12.87 31.98 36.16
N THR A 206 -13.10 31.22 37.24
CA THR A 206 -12.90 31.66 38.63
C THR A 206 -11.56 31.22 39.20
N GLY A 207 -10.88 30.23 38.61
CA GLY A 207 -9.63 29.67 39.10
C GLY A 207 -9.79 28.84 40.38
N LYS A 208 -11.04 28.53 40.75
CA LYS A 208 -11.34 27.75 41.95
C LYS A 208 -11.32 26.26 41.62
N ARG A 209 -10.68 25.47 42.50
CA ARG A 209 -10.83 24.02 42.49
C ARG A 209 -12.26 23.70 42.88
N LEU A 210 -13.01 23.13 41.95
CA LEU A 210 -14.39 22.70 42.19
C LEU A 210 -14.41 21.46 43.08
N TRP A 211 -13.55 20.48 42.77
CA TRP A 211 -13.37 19.28 43.57
C TRP A 211 -12.01 18.62 43.32
N ILE A 212 -11.59 17.76 44.25
CA ILE A 212 -10.43 16.87 44.12
C ILE A 212 -10.77 15.51 44.71
N TYR A 213 -10.30 14.46 44.06
CA TYR A 213 -10.40 13.08 44.51
C TYR A 213 -9.00 12.48 44.61
N GLY A 214 -8.72 11.71 45.66
CA GLY A 214 -7.45 10.98 45.83
C GLY A 214 -6.33 11.73 46.57
N ALA A 215 -6.44 13.06 46.75
CA ALA A 215 -5.70 13.74 47.81
C ALA A 215 -6.28 13.32 49.16
N ASN A 216 -5.43 12.99 50.14
CA ASN A 216 -5.84 12.57 51.49
C ASN A 216 -6.73 13.64 52.17
N THR A 217 -8.03 13.60 51.92
CA THR A 217 -9.04 14.41 52.60
C THR A 217 -9.35 13.76 53.95
N GLY A 218 -8.41 13.89 54.89
CA GLY A 218 -8.62 13.63 56.31
C GLY A 218 -8.84 12.17 56.71
N GLY A 219 -7.80 11.53 57.26
CA GLY A 219 -8.00 10.53 58.33
C GLY A 219 -7.87 9.04 57.99
N ARG A 220 -7.47 8.60 56.79
CA ARG A 220 -7.02 7.21 56.58
C ARG A 220 -5.67 7.15 55.88
N ARG A 221 -4.68 6.63 56.60
CA ARG A 221 -3.37 6.21 56.09
C ARG A 221 -3.58 5.23 54.94
N TRP A 222 -3.13 5.58 53.74
CA TRP A 222 -2.85 4.59 52.71
C TRP A 222 -1.45 4.04 53.01
N SER A 223 -1.43 2.89 53.69
CA SER A 223 -0.22 2.15 54.04
C SER A 223 -0.17 0.89 53.19
N GLY A 224 0.60 0.93 52.11
CA GLY A 224 0.94 -0.26 51.34
C GLY A 224 1.25 0.01 49.86
N GLY A 225 2.52 -0.14 49.48
CA GLY A 225 2.91 -0.84 48.26
C GLY A 225 2.89 -0.09 46.93
N ASP A 226 1.75 0.42 46.46
CA ASP A 226 1.56 0.64 45.02
C ASP A 226 1.39 2.12 44.67
N MET A 227 2.46 2.73 44.15
CA MET A 227 2.38 4.02 43.49
C MET A 227 1.68 3.86 42.12
N ILE A 228 0.54 4.52 41.95
CA ILE A 228 -0.26 4.53 40.72
C ILE A 228 0.45 5.40 39.67
N PHE A 229 1.35 4.80 38.87
CA PHE A 229 2.27 5.59 38.07
C PHE A 229 1.79 6.06 36.70
N ASN A 230 0.78 5.44 36.07
CA ASN A 230 0.32 5.90 34.76
C ASN A 230 -1.15 5.58 34.60
N SER A 231 -2.01 6.59 34.64
CA SER A 231 -3.40 6.34 34.27
C SER A 231 -3.98 7.51 33.50
N SER A 232 -4.56 7.22 32.34
CA SER A 232 -5.15 8.23 31.47
C SER A 232 -6.54 8.67 31.97
N ALA A 233 -6.94 9.89 31.61
CA ALA A 233 -8.31 10.39 31.76
C ALA A 233 -8.74 11.20 30.54
N LYS A 234 -10.05 11.21 30.25
CA LYS A 234 -10.66 11.91 29.11
C LYS A 234 -12.06 12.40 29.47
N TYR A 235 -12.44 13.56 28.91
CA TYR A 235 -13.83 14.01 28.91
C TYR A 235 -14.67 13.21 27.91
N SER A 236 -15.95 13.05 28.20
CA SER A 236 -16.95 12.68 27.19
C SER A 236 -17.10 13.80 26.15
N PRO A 237 -17.56 13.49 24.92
CA PRO A 237 -17.73 14.49 23.87
C PRO A 237 -18.66 15.65 24.24
N ASP A 238 -19.66 15.40 25.08
CA ASP A 238 -20.59 16.40 25.62
C ASP A 238 -20.05 17.16 26.84
N GLY A 239 -19.02 16.63 27.51
CA GLY A 239 -18.39 17.27 28.66
C GLY A 239 -19.01 16.97 30.00
N GLU A 240 -20.09 16.20 30.01
CA GLU A 240 -20.83 15.87 31.23
C GLU A 240 -20.08 14.85 32.09
N TYR A 241 -19.20 14.05 31.49
CA TYR A 241 -18.53 12.95 32.16
C TYR A 241 -17.01 12.98 31.99
N ILE A 242 -16.33 12.41 32.98
CA ILE A 242 -14.89 12.12 32.93
C ILE A 242 -14.71 10.61 33.07
N LEU A 243 -13.93 10.02 32.18
CA LEU A 243 -13.51 8.62 32.24
C LEU A 243 -12.05 8.54 32.66
N SER A 244 -11.76 7.72 33.66
CA SER A 244 -10.41 7.51 34.18
C SER A 244 -10.10 6.02 34.36
N GLY A 245 -8.91 5.59 33.94
CA GLY A 245 -8.32 4.34 34.45
C GLY A 245 -7.84 4.55 35.88
N GLU A 246 -8.15 3.62 36.78
CA GLU A 246 -7.73 3.57 38.17
C GLU A 246 -7.44 2.11 38.53
N ASP A 247 -6.14 1.76 38.51
CA ASP A 247 -5.63 0.40 38.64
C ASP A 247 -6.30 -0.54 37.63
N ILE A 248 -6.95 -1.60 38.10
CA ILE A 248 -7.65 -2.59 37.29
C ILE A 248 -9.08 -2.16 36.89
N THR A 249 -9.50 -0.95 37.26
CA THR A 249 -10.89 -0.48 37.08
C THR A 249 -10.95 0.77 36.23
N LEU A 250 -12.00 0.87 35.41
CA LEU A 250 -12.36 2.09 34.72
C LEU A 250 -13.43 2.81 35.54
N LYS A 251 -13.39 4.13 35.66
CA LYS A 251 -14.41 4.90 36.38
C LYS A 251 -14.99 6.00 35.52
N LEU A 252 -16.31 6.07 35.48
CA LEU A 252 -17.08 7.18 34.93
C LEU A 252 -17.50 8.10 36.07
N ARG A 253 -17.17 9.38 35.96
CA ARG A 253 -17.48 10.41 36.93
C ARG A 253 -18.36 11.46 36.29
N ASP A 254 -19.32 11.96 37.05
CA ASP A 254 -19.98 13.22 36.73
C ASP A 254 -18.93 14.34 36.77
N ALA A 255 -18.79 15.08 35.67
CA ALA A 255 -17.77 16.11 35.57
C ALA A 255 -18.03 17.20 36.61
N ALA A 256 -19.28 17.67 36.77
CA ALA A 256 -19.59 18.80 37.63
C ALA A 256 -19.31 18.54 39.12
N THR A 257 -19.59 17.32 39.59
CA THR A 257 -19.58 16.95 41.01
C THR A 257 -18.40 16.05 41.39
N GLY A 258 -17.74 15.40 40.43
CA GLY A 258 -16.67 14.43 40.66
C GLY A 258 -17.14 13.08 41.20
N ARG A 259 -18.46 12.92 41.40
CA ARG A 259 -19.07 11.70 41.90
C ARG A 259 -18.85 10.57 40.90
N VAL A 260 -18.35 9.44 41.39
CA VAL A 260 -18.30 8.21 40.59
C VAL A 260 -19.74 7.78 40.31
N LEU A 261 -20.12 7.84 39.04
CA LEU A 261 -21.41 7.36 38.56
C LEU A 261 -21.35 5.86 38.28
N ARG A 262 -20.18 5.38 37.84
CA ARG A 262 -19.99 3.99 37.45
C ARG A 262 -18.55 3.54 37.59
N THR A 263 -18.38 2.28 37.94
CA THR A 263 -17.10 1.57 37.90
C THR A 263 -17.26 0.37 36.98
N PHE A 264 -16.40 0.26 35.98
CA PHE A 264 -16.35 -0.87 35.06
C PHE A 264 -15.25 -1.81 35.55
N VAL A 265 -15.60 -3.06 35.74
CA VAL A 265 -14.74 -4.11 36.28
C VAL A 265 -14.82 -5.31 35.33
N ASP A 266 -13.68 -5.91 35.06
CA ASP A 266 -13.59 -7.18 34.36
C ASP A 266 -12.56 -8.07 35.04
N GLU A 267 -12.89 -9.34 35.22
CA GLU A 267 -12.05 -10.29 35.95
C GLU A 267 -10.72 -10.51 35.22
N GLY A 268 -9.62 -10.53 35.98
CA GLY A 268 -8.27 -10.73 35.43
C GLY A 268 -7.74 -9.56 34.60
N THR A 269 -8.30 -8.35 34.77
CA THR A 269 -7.78 -7.12 34.15
C THR A 269 -6.50 -6.69 34.87
N GLY A 270 -5.45 -6.39 34.09
CA GLY A 270 -4.25 -5.71 34.59
C GLY A 270 -4.51 -4.22 34.81
N GLN A 271 -3.48 -3.47 35.18
CA GLN A 271 -3.58 -2.01 35.26
C GLN A 271 -4.05 -1.40 33.92
N ILE A 272 -4.87 -0.35 33.97
CA ILE A 272 -5.40 0.36 32.80
C ILE A 272 -4.58 1.62 32.51
N ASP A 273 -3.84 1.60 31.41
CA ASP A 273 -2.96 2.72 31.02
C ASP A 273 -3.63 3.63 29.99
N ALA A 274 -4.51 3.09 29.14
CA ALA A 274 -5.14 3.83 28.04
C ALA A 274 -6.67 3.84 28.11
N VAL A 275 -7.29 5.02 27.93
CA VAL A 275 -8.75 5.16 27.87
C VAL A 275 -9.18 6.08 26.72
N ALA A 276 -10.32 5.78 26.10
CA ALA A 276 -10.93 6.63 25.07
C ALA A 276 -12.46 6.56 25.11
N PHE A 277 -13.13 7.67 24.80
CA PHE A 277 -14.56 7.70 24.49
C PHE A 277 -14.79 7.55 22.99
N SER A 278 -15.92 6.93 22.63
CA SER A 278 -16.42 7.00 21.26
C SER A 278 -16.84 8.43 20.91
N PRO A 279 -16.74 8.84 19.65
CA PRO A 279 -17.27 10.11 19.15
C PRO A 279 -18.71 10.43 19.55
N ASP A 280 -19.57 9.42 19.70
CA ASP A 280 -20.97 9.57 20.11
C ASP A 280 -21.19 9.50 21.64
N GLY A 281 -20.12 9.30 22.43
CA GLY A 281 -20.14 9.22 23.89
C GLY A 281 -20.73 7.93 24.47
N LYS A 282 -21.27 7.03 23.65
CA LYS A 282 -22.01 5.84 24.12
C LYS A 282 -21.11 4.69 24.54
N TYR A 283 -19.87 4.66 24.04
CA TYR A 283 -18.92 3.59 24.26
C TYR A 283 -17.59 4.11 24.80
N ALA A 284 -16.88 3.24 25.51
CA ALA A 284 -15.55 3.52 26.03
C ALA A 284 -14.60 2.37 25.70
N LEU A 285 -13.32 2.70 25.48
CA LEU A 285 -12.22 1.74 25.37
C LEU A 285 -11.34 1.84 26.61
N SER A 286 -10.81 0.69 27.02
CA SER A 286 -9.69 0.61 27.95
C SER A 286 -8.61 -0.34 27.39
N GLY A 287 -7.37 0.12 27.35
CA GLY A 287 -6.17 -0.70 27.13
C GLY A 287 -5.45 -0.95 28.45
N SER A 288 -4.90 -2.15 28.63
CA SER A 288 -4.34 -2.62 29.89
C SER A 288 -2.99 -3.33 29.71
N VAL A 289 -2.22 -3.42 30.81
CA VAL A 289 -0.98 -4.21 30.94
C VAL A 289 -1.19 -5.69 30.59
N ASP A 290 -2.41 -6.21 30.68
CA ASP A 290 -2.70 -7.61 30.30
C ASP A 290 -2.74 -7.87 28.77
N GLY A 291 -2.37 -6.87 27.95
CA GLY A 291 -2.35 -6.95 26.49
C GLY A 291 -3.73 -6.91 25.83
N LYS A 292 -4.81 -6.62 26.59
CA LYS A 292 -6.17 -6.65 26.07
C LYS A 292 -6.77 -5.25 25.99
N ILE A 293 -7.62 -5.08 24.97
CA ILE A 293 -8.49 -3.91 24.83
C ILE A 293 -9.91 -4.34 25.17
N ARG A 294 -10.64 -3.51 25.92
CA ARG A 294 -12.04 -3.77 26.27
C ARG A 294 -12.92 -2.64 25.79
N LEU A 295 -14.04 -3.01 25.17
CA LEU A 295 -15.10 -2.09 24.75
C LEU A 295 -16.25 -2.17 25.73
N TRP A 296 -16.65 -1.01 26.24
CA TRP A 296 -17.66 -0.87 27.28
C TRP A 296 -18.84 -0.07 26.77
N ASN A 297 -20.04 -0.44 27.20
CA ASN A 297 -21.20 0.43 27.12
C ASN A 297 -21.17 1.41 28.30
N VAL A 298 -21.07 2.72 28.01
CA VAL A 298 -20.91 3.76 29.03
C VAL A 298 -22.11 3.81 29.98
N GLN A 299 -23.32 3.68 29.43
CA GLN A 299 -24.57 3.80 30.19
C GLN A 299 -24.77 2.65 31.17
N THR A 300 -24.50 1.42 30.73
CA THR A 300 -24.81 0.20 31.49
C THR A 300 -23.63 -0.30 32.31
N GLY A 301 -22.38 0.02 31.92
CA GLY A 301 -21.19 -0.53 32.54
C GLY A 301 -20.77 -1.90 32.02
N VAL A 302 -21.54 -2.45 31.09
CA VAL A 302 -21.32 -3.81 30.60
C VAL A 302 -20.17 -3.83 29.61
N LYS A 303 -19.25 -4.78 29.81
CA LYS A 303 -18.23 -5.14 28.83
C LYS A 303 -18.94 -5.75 27.62
N LEU A 304 -18.85 -5.08 26.48
CA LEU A 304 -19.46 -5.54 25.22
C LEU A 304 -18.54 -6.50 24.48
N LYS A 305 -17.24 -6.20 24.46
CA LYS A 305 -16.27 -6.95 23.68
C LYS A 305 -14.86 -6.80 24.25
N GLN A 306 -14.04 -7.80 23.95
CA GLN A 306 -12.62 -7.83 24.28
C GLN A 306 -11.84 -8.15 23.00
N PHE A 307 -10.74 -7.43 22.79
CA PHE A 307 -9.83 -7.62 21.67
C PHE A 307 -8.51 -8.11 22.26
N ALA A 308 -8.11 -9.32 21.85
CA ALA A 308 -6.91 -9.97 22.32
C ALA A 308 -5.97 -10.18 21.13
N GLY A 309 -4.72 -9.73 21.26
CA GLY A 309 -3.70 -9.96 20.26
C GLY A 309 -2.35 -9.35 20.62
N HIS A 310 -2.32 -8.21 21.32
CA HIS A 310 -1.06 -7.71 21.87
C HIS A 310 -0.48 -8.71 22.87
N SER A 311 0.83 -8.89 22.80
CA SER A 311 1.62 -9.79 23.65
C SER A 311 2.15 -9.12 24.91
N ASP A 312 1.96 -7.81 25.03
CA ASP A 312 2.42 -6.94 26.12
C ASP A 312 1.45 -5.74 26.30
N GLU A 313 1.74 -4.84 27.24
CA GLU A 313 0.93 -3.69 27.63
C GLU A 313 0.37 -2.87 26.46
N VAL A 314 -0.94 -2.55 26.54
CA VAL A 314 -1.62 -1.65 25.61
C VAL A 314 -1.55 -0.21 26.12
N THR A 315 -0.61 0.55 25.58
CA THR A 315 -0.29 1.92 26.01
C THR A 315 -1.18 2.99 25.38
N SER A 316 -1.92 2.66 24.31
CA SER A 316 -2.82 3.60 23.66
C SER A 316 -4.01 2.92 22.97
N VAL A 317 -5.18 3.59 22.99
CA VAL A 317 -6.41 3.16 22.32
C VAL A 317 -7.14 4.36 21.71
N ALA A 318 -7.77 4.15 20.55
CA ALA A 318 -8.57 5.18 19.88
C ALA A 318 -9.71 4.59 19.06
N PHE A 319 -10.83 5.31 18.99
CA PHE A 319 -11.92 5.03 18.05
C PHE A 319 -11.66 5.70 16.71
N SER A 320 -12.03 5.04 15.61
CA SER A 320 -12.22 5.71 14.33
C SER A 320 -13.45 6.63 14.37
N SER A 321 -13.42 7.73 13.62
CA SER A 321 -14.53 8.69 13.58
C SER A 321 -15.82 8.13 12.98
N ASP A 322 -15.71 7.08 12.14
CA ASP A 322 -16.84 6.39 11.53
C ASP A 322 -17.45 5.29 12.41
N MET A 323 -16.93 5.08 13.62
CA MET A 323 -17.39 4.07 14.58
C MET A 323 -17.31 2.63 14.07
N LYS A 324 -16.46 2.35 13.08
CA LYS A 324 -16.26 1.00 12.54
C LYS A 324 -15.03 0.30 13.10
N ARG A 325 -14.04 1.06 13.58
CA ARG A 325 -12.71 0.51 13.89
C ARG A 325 -12.13 1.05 15.18
N ILE A 326 -11.23 0.26 15.74
CA ILE A 326 -10.37 0.64 16.87
C ILE A 326 -8.93 0.58 16.40
N LEU A 327 -8.12 1.51 16.89
CA LEU A 327 -6.67 1.45 16.79
C LEU A 327 -6.08 1.29 18.19
N SER A 328 -5.07 0.46 18.33
CA SER A 328 -4.33 0.28 19.57
C SER A 328 -2.83 0.22 19.33
N GLY A 329 -2.06 0.69 20.31
CA GLY A 329 -0.61 0.55 20.37
C GLY A 329 -0.19 -0.22 21.62
N GLY A 330 0.78 -1.12 21.47
CA GLY A 330 1.34 -1.99 22.50
C GLY A 330 2.40 -2.89 21.87
N ASP A 331 3.20 -3.64 22.63
CA ASP A 331 4.16 -4.65 22.13
C ASP A 331 5.02 -4.28 20.88
N ALA A 332 5.44 -3.01 20.78
CA ALA A 332 6.11 -2.44 19.61
C ALA A 332 5.33 -2.52 18.28
N SER A 333 4.02 -2.79 18.35
CA SER A 333 3.11 -2.85 17.21
C SER A 333 1.93 -1.89 17.35
N THR A 334 1.35 -1.54 16.21
CA THR A 334 0.03 -0.93 16.14
C THR A 334 -0.95 -1.91 15.51
N ARG A 335 -2.12 -2.06 16.10
CA ARG A 335 -3.15 -2.98 15.59
C ARG A 335 -4.44 -2.25 15.27
N LEU A 336 -5.04 -2.65 14.16
CA LEU A 336 -6.33 -2.17 13.69
C LEU A 336 -7.37 -3.27 13.88
N TRP A 337 -8.51 -2.93 14.46
CA TRP A 337 -9.57 -3.88 14.79
C TRP A 337 -10.89 -3.46 14.19
N ASP A 338 -11.72 -4.43 13.83
CA ASP A 338 -13.13 -4.19 13.53
C ASP A 338 -13.95 -4.22 14.83
N ILE A 339 -14.71 -3.16 15.08
CA ILE A 339 -15.51 -3.02 16.31
C ILE A 339 -16.59 -4.11 16.40
N PHE A 340 -17.24 -4.42 15.27
CA PHE A 340 -18.42 -5.28 15.24
C PHE A 340 -18.02 -6.75 15.32
N THR A 341 -17.04 -7.19 14.52
CA THR A 341 -16.60 -8.59 14.51
C THR A 341 -15.68 -8.87 15.70
N GLY A 342 -14.89 -7.90 16.16
CA GLY A 342 -13.84 -8.13 17.15
C GLY A 342 -12.55 -8.68 16.56
N GLU A 343 -12.50 -8.85 15.24
CA GLU A 343 -11.34 -9.40 14.56
C GLU A 343 -10.27 -8.32 14.37
N GLU A 344 -9.02 -8.75 14.51
CA GLU A 344 -7.89 -7.95 14.05
C GLU A 344 -7.94 -7.85 12.51
N LEU A 345 -7.73 -6.65 11.98
CA LEU A 345 -7.66 -6.39 10.54
C LEU A 345 -6.23 -6.37 10.03
N ALA A 346 -5.32 -5.81 10.82
CA ALA A 346 -3.89 -5.77 10.51
C ALA A 346 -3.05 -5.44 11.76
N THR A 347 -1.85 -5.98 11.79
CA THR A 347 -0.74 -5.55 12.64
C THR A 347 0.26 -4.73 11.80
N MET A 348 0.72 -3.62 12.35
CA MET A 348 1.67 -2.70 11.74
C MET A 348 2.89 -2.59 12.64
N MET A 349 4.07 -2.70 12.05
CA MET A 349 5.37 -2.67 12.74
C MET A 349 6.31 -1.74 12.00
N GLU A 350 7.22 -1.14 12.75
CA GLU A 350 8.27 -0.29 12.21
C GLU A 350 9.63 -0.74 12.76
N PHE A 351 10.65 -0.63 11.91
CA PHE A 351 12.02 -0.99 12.20
C PHE A 351 12.95 0.20 11.91
N ASN A 352 14.25 -0.04 12.04
CA ASN A 352 15.27 0.96 11.75
C ASN A 352 15.20 1.44 10.28
N GLU A 353 15.84 2.58 9.98
CA GLU A 353 16.13 3.03 8.60
C GLU A 353 14.95 3.31 7.65
N ARG A 354 13.71 3.39 8.17
CA ARG A 354 12.45 3.67 7.42
C ARG A 354 11.83 2.43 6.85
N GLU A 355 12.14 1.32 7.50
CA GLU A 355 11.55 0.05 7.19
C GLU A 355 10.26 -0.16 8.00
N TRP A 356 9.19 -0.51 7.31
CA TRP A 356 7.88 -0.75 7.90
C TRP A 356 7.27 -2.01 7.31
N LEU A 357 6.37 -2.61 8.07
CA LEU A 357 5.68 -3.84 7.71
C LEU A 357 4.23 -3.76 8.17
N VAL A 358 3.30 -4.15 7.31
CA VAL A 358 1.89 -4.33 7.64
C VAL A 358 1.50 -5.74 7.27
N VAL A 359 0.98 -6.51 8.24
CA VAL A 359 0.59 -7.91 8.07
C VAL A 359 -0.88 -8.08 8.45
N THR A 360 -1.63 -8.78 7.61
CA THR A 360 -3.01 -9.21 7.88
C THR A 360 -3.01 -10.55 8.64
N PRO A 361 -4.07 -10.89 9.40
CA PRO A 361 -4.15 -12.18 10.09
C PRO A 361 -4.01 -13.40 9.18
N GLU A 362 -4.36 -13.27 7.91
CA GLU A 362 -4.21 -14.32 6.89
C GLU A 362 -2.75 -14.52 6.44
N GLY A 363 -1.86 -13.58 6.79
CA GLY A 363 -0.42 -13.59 6.50
C GLY A 363 -0.03 -12.80 5.25
N TYR A 364 -0.98 -12.15 4.56
CA TYR A 364 -0.65 -11.20 3.51
C TYR A 364 -0.04 -9.95 4.11
N TYR A 365 1.02 -9.45 3.48
CA TYR A 365 1.74 -8.29 3.97
C TYR A 365 2.09 -7.30 2.86
N ASN A 366 2.35 -6.08 3.30
CA ASN A 366 2.97 -5.02 2.54
C ASN A 366 4.13 -4.49 3.38
N SER A 367 5.18 -4.03 2.74
CA SER A 367 6.35 -3.50 3.42
C SER A 367 7.04 -2.44 2.59
N SER A 368 7.89 -1.67 3.24
CA SER A 368 9.01 -0.97 2.62
C SER A 368 9.98 -1.95 1.94
N GLU A 369 10.98 -1.41 1.25
CA GLU A 369 11.94 -2.18 0.45
C GLU A 369 12.63 -3.29 1.25
N ASN A 370 13.06 -3.03 2.49
CA ASN A 370 13.73 -4.00 3.36
C ASN A 370 12.88 -4.46 4.55
N GLY A 371 11.66 -3.95 4.72
CA GLY A 371 10.80 -4.27 5.87
C GLY A 371 10.46 -5.76 5.98
N ALA A 372 10.38 -6.46 4.85
CA ALA A 372 10.15 -7.90 4.81
C ALA A 372 11.29 -8.72 5.47
N HIS A 373 12.53 -8.22 5.52
CA HIS A 373 13.66 -8.97 6.11
C HIS A 373 13.52 -9.19 7.61
N TYR A 374 12.73 -8.36 8.29
CA TYR A 374 12.42 -8.51 9.72
C TYR A 374 11.30 -9.52 9.98
N LEU A 375 10.59 -9.96 8.93
CA LEU A 375 9.51 -10.94 9.05
C LEU A 375 10.07 -12.36 8.87
N SER A 376 9.77 -13.21 9.84
CA SER A 376 10.01 -14.64 9.76
C SER A 376 8.74 -15.38 10.12
N VAL A 377 8.51 -16.50 9.44
CA VAL A 377 7.37 -17.37 9.70
C VAL A 377 7.83 -18.55 10.55
N VAL A 378 7.19 -18.73 11.70
CA VAL A 378 7.52 -19.81 12.64
C VAL A 378 6.40 -20.86 12.58
N ALA A 379 6.76 -22.12 12.38
CA ALA A 379 5.84 -23.25 12.44
C ALA A 379 6.46 -24.41 13.20
N GLY A 380 5.91 -24.72 14.37
CA GLY A 380 6.57 -25.59 15.34
C GLY A 380 7.95 -25.05 15.69
N ASP A 381 8.96 -25.91 15.65
CA ASP A 381 10.37 -25.55 15.94
C ASP A 381 11.12 -24.96 14.74
N LYS A 382 10.48 -24.86 13.56
CA LYS A 382 11.11 -24.38 12.33
C LYS A 382 10.83 -22.91 12.09
N LYS A 383 11.88 -22.16 11.77
CA LYS A 383 11.83 -20.75 11.35
C LYS A 383 12.16 -20.63 9.87
N TYR A 384 11.28 -19.98 9.12
CA TYR A 384 11.43 -19.70 7.70
C TYR A 384 11.52 -18.18 7.50
N GLY A 385 12.44 -17.72 6.66
CA GLY A 385 12.42 -16.31 6.22
C GLY A 385 11.21 -16.05 5.31
N VAL A 386 10.65 -14.84 5.36
CA VAL A 386 9.48 -14.51 4.51
C VAL A 386 9.83 -14.48 3.02
N ASP A 387 11.10 -14.37 2.66
CA ASP A 387 11.61 -14.46 1.30
C ASP A 387 11.18 -15.75 0.59
N LYS A 388 11.06 -16.88 1.32
CA LYS A 388 10.52 -18.13 0.79
C LYS A 388 9.05 -18.05 0.38
N PHE A 389 8.32 -17.08 0.90
CA PHE A 389 6.87 -16.93 0.76
C PHE A 389 6.49 -15.58 0.10
N TYR A 390 7.48 -14.78 -0.28
CA TYR A 390 7.31 -13.41 -0.77
C TYR A 390 6.30 -13.35 -1.91
N ASP A 391 6.49 -14.21 -2.91
CA ASP A 391 5.67 -14.34 -4.13
C ASP A 391 4.17 -14.58 -3.84
N VAL A 392 3.83 -15.18 -2.70
CA VAL A 392 2.44 -15.51 -2.38
C VAL A 392 1.82 -14.46 -1.46
N PHE A 393 2.61 -13.92 -0.53
CA PHE A 393 2.09 -13.14 0.59
C PHE A 393 2.45 -11.67 0.57
N TYR A 394 3.42 -11.23 -0.23
CA TYR A 394 3.58 -9.81 -0.53
C TYR A 394 2.43 -9.38 -1.45
N ARG A 395 1.35 -8.88 -0.86
CA ARG A 395 0.10 -8.51 -1.55
C ARG A 395 -0.41 -7.14 -1.09
N PRO A 396 0.26 -6.05 -1.51
CA PRO A 396 -0.14 -4.69 -1.16
C PRO A 396 -1.60 -4.37 -1.51
N ASP A 397 -2.12 -4.98 -2.58
CA ASP A 397 -3.49 -4.88 -3.04
C ASP A 397 -4.49 -5.48 -2.05
N ILE A 398 -4.25 -6.71 -1.57
CA ILE A 398 -5.10 -7.39 -0.58
C ILE A 398 -5.02 -6.67 0.76
N VAL A 399 -3.82 -6.29 1.20
CA VAL A 399 -3.61 -5.54 2.45
C VAL A 399 -4.40 -4.23 2.40
N SER A 400 -4.30 -3.49 1.30
CA SER A 400 -5.05 -2.24 1.14
C SER A 400 -6.57 -2.46 1.10
N ALA A 401 -7.05 -3.53 0.45
CA ALA A 401 -8.47 -3.88 0.41
C ALA A 401 -9.00 -4.23 1.82
N LYS A 402 -8.27 -5.06 2.58
CA LYS A 402 -8.59 -5.39 3.97
C LYS A 402 -8.63 -4.15 4.85
N LEU A 403 -7.63 -3.26 4.71
CA LEU A 403 -7.58 -1.99 5.43
C LEU A 403 -8.68 -1.02 5.00
N ARG A 404 -9.29 -1.15 3.82
CA ARG A 404 -10.51 -0.41 3.44
C ARG A 404 -11.80 -1.05 3.96
N GLY A 405 -11.72 -2.24 4.57
CA GLY A 405 -12.88 -3.00 5.03
C GLY A 405 -13.61 -3.70 3.88
N GLU A 406 -12.93 -3.94 2.75
CA GLU A 406 -13.47 -4.72 1.65
C GLU A 406 -13.45 -6.21 2.00
N ASN A 407 -14.40 -6.97 1.46
CA ASN A 407 -14.40 -8.41 1.61
C ASN A 407 -13.30 -9.01 0.74
N ILE A 408 -12.26 -9.56 1.36
CA ILE A 408 -11.12 -10.18 0.67
C ILE A 408 -11.26 -11.71 0.53
N LYS A 409 -12.39 -12.31 0.94
CA LYS A 409 -12.55 -13.77 1.00
C LYS A 409 -12.23 -14.46 -0.32
N ASP A 410 -12.62 -13.85 -1.43
CA ASP A 410 -12.39 -14.40 -2.77
C ASP A 410 -10.98 -14.11 -3.30
N LEU A 411 -10.23 -13.22 -2.64
CA LEU A 411 -8.82 -12.92 -2.94
C LEU A 411 -7.87 -13.83 -2.15
N ILE A 412 -8.33 -14.41 -1.04
CA ILE A 412 -7.55 -15.32 -0.20
C ILE A 412 -7.47 -16.68 -0.90
N LYS A 413 -6.37 -16.93 -1.60
CA LYS A 413 -6.10 -18.24 -2.25
C LYS A 413 -5.47 -19.26 -1.30
N ILE A 414 -4.63 -18.81 -0.37
CA ILE A 414 -3.89 -19.65 0.58
C ILE A 414 -3.47 -18.78 1.78
N LYS A 415 -3.50 -19.32 3.00
CA LYS A 415 -3.01 -18.62 4.19
C LYS A 415 -1.55 -18.95 4.44
N MET A 416 -0.81 -18.03 5.06
CA MET A 416 0.63 -18.22 5.30
C MET A 416 0.90 -19.43 6.18
N ILE A 417 0.04 -19.68 7.16
CA ILE A 417 0.12 -20.87 8.01
C ILE A 417 -0.02 -22.18 7.23
N ASP A 418 -0.85 -22.19 6.18
CA ASP A 418 -1.06 -23.38 5.34
C ASP A 418 0.14 -23.57 4.39
N ALA A 419 0.66 -22.48 3.83
CA ALA A 419 1.85 -22.48 2.98
C ALA A 419 3.10 -23.01 3.70
N VAL A 420 3.24 -22.73 5.00
CA VAL A 420 4.40 -23.20 5.78
C VAL A 420 4.35 -24.70 6.06
N ARG A 421 3.15 -25.30 6.10
CA ARG A 421 3.01 -26.76 6.22
C ARG A 421 3.50 -27.49 4.98
N THR A 422 3.43 -26.84 3.82
CA THR A 422 3.92 -27.35 2.53
C THR A 422 4.92 -26.35 1.94
N PRO A 423 6.13 -26.19 2.52
CA PRO A 423 7.07 -25.16 2.09
C PRO A 423 7.55 -25.43 0.66
N PRO A 424 7.99 -24.39 -0.08
CA PRO A 424 8.54 -24.58 -1.41
C PRO A 424 9.89 -25.32 -1.34
N PRO A 425 10.27 -26.05 -2.40
CA PRO A 425 11.56 -26.70 -2.47
C PRO A 425 12.71 -25.68 -2.64
N THR A 426 13.94 -26.13 -2.42
CA THR A 426 15.16 -25.36 -2.68
C THR A 426 15.71 -25.69 -4.07
N VAL A 427 16.22 -24.68 -4.80
CA VAL A 427 16.74 -24.81 -6.16
C VAL A 427 18.25 -24.51 -6.22
N GLU A 428 19.00 -25.41 -6.84
CA GLU A 428 20.40 -25.26 -7.21
C GLU A 428 20.54 -25.36 -8.74
N ILE A 429 21.38 -24.52 -9.34
CA ILE A 429 21.63 -24.52 -10.78
C ILE A 429 23.13 -24.64 -11.02
N TYR A 430 23.51 -25.50 -11.95
CA TYR A 430 24.88 -25.73 -12.38
C TYR A 430 25.05 -25.17 -13.81
N PRO A 431 25.63 -23.96 -13.96
CA PRO A 431 25.89 -23.39 -15.27
C PRO A 431 26.85 -24.27 -16.07
N PRO A 432 26.70 -24.35 -17.40
CA PRO A 432 27.84 -24.62 -18.25
C PRO A 432 28.85 -23.47 -18.10
N LYS A 433 30.14 -23.74 -18.33
CA LYS A 433 31.21 -22.72 -18.34
C LYS A 433 31.03 -21.78 -19.56
N GLU A 434 32.11 -21.33 -20.18
CA GLU A 434 32.01 -20.65 -21.47
C GLU A 434 31.40 -21.57 -22.54
N VAL A 435 30.39 -21.07 -23.25
CA VAL A 435 29.72 -21.83 -24.31
C VAL A 435 30.08 -21.21 -25.66
N SER A 436 30.81 -21.96 -26.49
CA SER A 436 31.12 -21.58 -27.87
C SER A 436 30.09 -22.10 -28.88
N ALA A 437 29.26 -23.08 -28.47
CA ALA A 437 28.18 -23.64 -29.27
C ALA A 437 26.90 -22.79 -29.19
N ALA A 438 26.04 -22.89 -30.20
CA ALA A 438 24.73 -22.21 -30.22
C ALA A 438 23.77 -22.69 -29.12
N LYS A 439 24.15 -23.74 -28.37
CA LYS A 439 23.35 -24.35 -27.33
C LYS A 439 24.20 -24.61 -26.09
N ALA A 440 23.60 -24.40 -24.93
CA ALA A 440 24.18 -24.54 -23.61
C ALA A 440 23.38 -25.58 -22.83
N ASN A 441 24.04 -26.59 -22.26
CA ASN A 441 23.36 -27.53 -21.38
C ASN A 441 23.38 -27.00 -19.94
N VAL A 442 22.20 -26.75 -19.38
CA VAL A 442 22.04 -26.25 -18.02
C VAL A 442 21.39 -27.33 -17.17
N CYS A 443 22.11 -27.78 -16.15
CA CYS A 443 21.59 -28.74 -15.19
C CYS A 443 21.14 -28.02 -13.92
N TYR A 444 20.09 -28.51 -13.29
CA TYR A 444 19.61 -28.00 -12.02
C TYR A 444 19.16 -29.14 -11.11
N ARG A 445 19.26 -28.90 -9.82
CA ARG A 445 18.85 -29.81 -8.75
C ARG A 445 17.87 -29.11 -7.85
N ILE A 446 16.79 -29.80 -7.52
CA ILE A 446 15.72 -29.30 -6.68
C ILE A 446 15.56 -30.27 -5.52
N LYS A 447 15.50 -29.75 -4.30
CA LYS A 447 15.37 -30.53 -3.07
C LYS A 447 14.13 -30.09 -2.30
N SER A 448 13.30 -31.03 -1.87
CA SER A 448 12.15 -30.70 -1.03
C SER A 448 12.58 -30.23 0.36
N ASP A 449 11.86 -29.24 0.89
CA ASP A 449 11.95 -28.78 2.28
C ASP A 449 10.80 -29.34 3.16
N GLY A 450 10.12 -30.41 2.69
CA GLY A 450 9.02 -31.08 3.37
C GLY A 450 7.64 -30.90 2.74
N GLY A 451 7.53 -30.08 1.67
CA GLY A 451 6.30 -29.87 0.91
C GLY A 451 6.18 -30.68 -0.39
N GLY A 452 7.12 -31.58 -0.68
CA GLY A 452 7.29 -32.23 -1.97
C GLY A 452 7.84 -31.31 -3.06
N ILE A 453 8.01 -31.83 -4.28
CA ILE A 453 8.43 -31.09 -5.47
C ILE A 453 7.33 -31.22 -6.54
N GLY A 454 6.79 -30.09 -6.96
CA GLY A 454 5.78 -29.96 -8.00
C GLY A 454 6.37 -29.45 -9.32
N GLU A 455 5.69 -28.51 -9.96
CA GLU A 455 6.08 -27.88 -11.22
C GLU A 455 7.48 -27.26 -11.13
N VAL A 456 8.28 -27.43 -12.18
CA VAL A 456 9.58 -26.80 -12.35
C VAL A 456 9.56 -25.92 -13.59
N ARG A 457 10.09 -24.72 -13.43
CA ARG A 457 10.15 -23.68 -14.46
C ARG A 457 11.59 -23.28 -14.71
N LEU A 458 11.97 -23.26 -15.98
CA LEU A 458 13.28 -22.80 -16.45
C LEU A 458 13.09 -21.53 -17.28
N PHE A 459 13.92 -20.55 -16.99
CA PHE A 459 13.93 -19.24 -17.63
C PHE A 459 15.30 -18.94 -18.22
N HIS A 460 15.30 -18.23 -19.35
CA HIS A 460 16.51 -17.72 -20.00
C HIS A 460 16.31 -16.23 -20.30
N ASN A 461 17.22 -15.39 -19.79
CA ASN A 461 17.17 -13.94 -19.88
C ASN A 461 15.80 -13.36 -19.46
N GLY A 462 15.27 -13.88 -18.35
CA GLY A 462 13.98 -13.47 -17.79
C GLY A 462 12.76 -14.09 -18.47
N LYS A 463 12.90 -14.78 -19.61
CA LYS A 463 11.79 -15.43 -20.32
C LYS A 463 11.59 -16.88 -19.91
N LEU A 464 10.35 -17.30 -19.66
CA LEU A 464 10.00 -18.72 -19.44
C LEU A 464 10.23 -19.51 -20.74
N ILE A 465 11.16 -20.47 -20.71
CA ILE A 465 11.48 -21.32 -21.86
C ILE A 465 11.01 -22.76 -21.67
N GLN A 466 10.78 -23.19 -20.43
CA GLN A 466 10.19 -24.49 -20.13
C GLN A 466 9.40 -24.45 -18.83
N SER A 467 8.25 -25.13 -18.85
CA SER A 467 7.52 -25.57 -17.66
C SER A 467 7.11 -27.02 -17.87
N ASP A 468 7.18 -27.83 -16.82
CA ASP A 468 6.65 -29.20 -16.79
C ASP A 468 5.31 -29.31 -16.03
N GLY A 469 4.71 -28.17 -15.69
CA GLY A 469 3.40 -28.06 -15.06
C GLY A 469 2.28 -27.85 -16.07
N TYR A 470 1.17 -28.59 -15.88
CA TYR A 470 -0.01 -28.51 -16.73
C TYR A 470 -0.95 -27.41 -16.21
N TYR A 471 -0.93 -26.23 -16.83
CA TYR A 471 -1.99 -25.23 -16.63
C TYR A 471 -3.08 -25.49 -17.68
N ARG A 472 -4.20 -26.10 -17.27
CA ARG A 472 -5.44 -26.10 -18.07
C ARG A 472 -6.51 -25.27 -17.37
N GLU A 473 -6.98 -24.26 -18.12
CA GLU A 473 -8.26 -23.53 -18.08
C GLU A 473 -9.01 -23.49 -16.74
N ILE A 474 -8.95 -22.32 -16.08
CA ILE A 474 -10.00 -21.92 -15.14
C ILE A 474 -11.27 -21.66 -15.96
N ALA A 475 -12.18 -22.63 -15.89
CA ALA A 475 -13.62 -22.54 -16.01
C ALA A 475 -14.21 -21.64 -17.11
N ARG A 476 -14.61 -22.29 -18.22
CA ARG A 476 -15.75 -21.87 -19.03
C ARG A 476 -16.98 -21.72 -18.13
N SER A 477 -17.50 -20.51 -17.96
CA SER A 477 -18.85 -20.28 -17.43
C SER A 477 -19.72 -19.61 -18.48
N ALA A 478 -20.82 -20.30 -18.81
CA ALA A 478 -22.07 -19.88 -19.45
C ALA A 478 -22.03 -18.71 -20.47
N SER A 479 -22.29 -19.08 -21.72
CA SER A 479 -22.67 -18.20 -22.83
C SER A 479 -23.99 -17.48 -22.54
N ASP A 480 -23.94 -16.18 -22.28
CA ASP A 480 -25.10 -15.29 -22.38
C ASP A 480 -24.92 -14.36 -23.59
N LYS A 481 -25.98 -14.18 -24.38
CA LYS A 481 -26.02 -13.23 -25.50
C LYS A 481 -25.97 -11.80 -24.94
N ILE A 482 -24.83 -11.14 -25.05
CA ILE A 482 -24.70 -9.71 -24.72
C ILE A 482 -24.52 -8.95 -26.03
N GLN A 483 -25.50 -8.11 -26.39
CA GLN A 483 -25.39 -7.18 -27.52
C GLN A 483 -24.44 -6.03 -27.14
N LEU A 484 -23.32 -5.90 -27.86
CA LEU A 484 -22.32 -4.83 -27.67
C LEU A 484 -22.88 -3.42 -27.91
N ALA A 485 -23.93 -3.29 -28.71
CA ALA A 485 -24.50 -2.01 -29.12
C ALA A 485 -25.20 -1.21 -28.00
N ALA A 486 -25.27 -1.73 -26.76
CA ALA A 486 -25.95 -1.08 -25.63
C ALA A 486 -25.05 -0.77 -24.42
N LEU A 487 -23.73 -0.75 -24.60
CA LEU A 487 -22.77 -0.67 -23.49
C LEU A 487 -22.22 0.76 -23.29
N ASP A 488 -22.95 1.58 -22.53
CA ASP A 488 -22.39 2.80 -21.92
C ASP A 488 -21.40 2.39 -20.81
N SER A 489 -20.16 2.85 -20.94
CA SER A 489 -19.05 2.67 -19.98
C SER A 489 -19.38 2.92 -18.51
N LYS A 490 -20.43 3.71 -18.19
CA LYS A 490 -20.90 3.96 -16.81
C LYS A 490 -21.84 2.89 -16.25
N THR A 491 -22.69 2.26 -17.06
CA THR A 491 -23.72 1.32 -16.58
C THR A 491 -23.14 -0.06 -16.27
N ILE A 492 -22.07 -0.47 -16.95
CA ILE A 492 -21.36 -1.74 -16.69
C ILE A 492 -20.80 -1.78 -15.26
N TYR A 493 -20.27 -0.66 -14.75
CA TYR A 493 -19.73 -0.57 -13.39
C TYR A 493 -20.82 -0.67 -12.31
N ALA A 494 -22.07 -0.35 -12.66
CA ALA A 494 -23.22 -0.46 -11.76
C ALA A 494 -23.83 -1.87 -11.77
N ASP A 495 -23.90 -2.52 -12.94
CA ASP A 495 -24.50 -3.86 -13.08
C ASP A 495 -23.56 -5.00 -12.63
N MET A 496 -22.24 -4.82 -12.70
CA MET A 496 -21.26 -5.80 -12.22
C MET A 496 -21.25 -5.99 -10.69
N ARG A 497 -21.96 -5.15 -9.91
CA ARG A 497 -22.14 -5.35 -8.46
C ARG A 497 -23.23 -6.38 -8.11
N ASN A 498 -24.10 -6.74 -9.05
CA ASN A 498 -25.32 -7.49 -8.76
C ASN A 498 -25.29 -8.96 -9.19
N VAL A 499 -24.21 -9.46 -9.79
CA VAL A 499 -24.14 -10.88 -10.20
C VAL A 499 -23.36 -11.69 -9.18
N SER A 500 -24.09 -12.18 -8.17
CA SER A 500 -23.59 -13.20 -7.24
C SER A 500 -23.49 -14.55 -7.95
N VAL A 501 -22.28 -15.03 -8.23
CA VAL A 501 -22.08 -16.39 -8.74
C VAL A 501 -22.24 -17.37 -7.57
N LYS A 502 -23.40 -18.05 -7.56
CA LYS A 502 -23.64 -19.23 -6.73
C LYS A 502 -22.81 -20.39 -7.29
N GLY A 503 -21.95 -20.96 -6.46
CA GLY A 503 -21.33 -22.26 -6.71
C GLY A 503 -19.84 -22.27 -6.41
N LYS A 504 -19.48 -22.58 -5.16
CA LYS A 504 -18.15 -23.11 -4.84
C LYS A 504 -17.96 -24.39 -5.65
N VAL A 505 -17.01 -24.38 -6.59
CA VAL A 505 -16.42 -25.62 -7.11
C VAL A 505 -15.21 -25.89 -6.24
N ASP A 506 -15.18 -27.04 -5.59
CA ASP A 506 -14.08 -27.47 -4.74
C ASP A 506 -12.76 -27.48 -5.53
N SER A 507 -11.69 -27.05 -4.87
CA SER A 507 -10.33 -27.01 -5.41
C SER A 507 -9.92 -28.39 -5.92
N VAL A 508 -9.89 -28.57 -7.24
CA VAL A 508 -9.36 -29.78 -7.86
C VAL A 508 -7.85 -29.82 -7.56
N SER A 509 -7.43 -30.82 -6.80
CA SER A 509 -6.02 -31.11 -6.54
C SER A 509 -5.31 -31.42 -7.85
N VAL A 510 -4.42 -30.52 -8.30
CA VAL A 510 -3.53 -30.76 -9.43
C VAL A 510 -2.48 -31.77 -8.98
N SER A 511 -2.72 -33.05 -9.25
CA SER A 511 -1.72 -34.10 -9.04
C SER A 511 -0.63 -33.98 -10.11
N GLY A 512 0.39 -33.17 -9.84
CA GLY A 512 1.67 -33.31 -10.53
C GLY A 512 2.27 -34.68 -10.21
N ILE A 513 3.02 -35.24 -11.17
CA ILE A 513 3.81 -36.46 -10.90
C ILE A 513 4.72 -36.14 -9.71
N SER A 514 4.64 -36.92 -8.64
CA SER A 514 5.51 -36.73 -7.47
C SER A 514 6.97 -36.90 -7.91
N LYS A 515 7.76 -35.81 -7.84
CA LYS A 515 9.18 -35.82 -8.20
C LYS A 515 10.09 -36.24 -7.02
N GLY A 516 9.50 -36.83 -5.99
CA GLY A 516 10.22 -37.28 -4.79
C GLY A 516 10.82 -36.14 -3.97
N GLU A 517 11.85 -36.47 -3.18
CA GLU A 517 12.57 -35.52 -2.31
C GLU A 517 13.68 -34.75 -3.04
N VAL A 518 14.19 -35.29 -4.16
CA VAL A 518 15.22 -34.67 -5.00
C VAL A 518 14.87 -34.89 -6.46
N PHE A 519 14.91 -33.81 -7.25
CA PHE A 519 14.70 -33.82 -8.69
C PHE A 519 15.89 -33.17 -9.40
N GLU A 520 16.46 -33.85 -10.39
CA GLU A 520 17.56 -33.35 -11.20
C GLU A 520 17.19 -33.45 -12.67
N ASP A 521 17.48 -32.41 -13.42
CA ASP A 521 17.24 -32.39 -14.87
C ASP A 521 18.30 -31.50 -15.55
N CYS A 522 18.56 -31.77 -16.82
CA CYS A 522 19.47 -31.01 -17.67
C CYS A 522 18.75 -30.61 -18.94
N LYS A 523 18.77 -29.30 -19.24
CA LYS A 523 18.09 -28.73 -20.40
C LYS A 523 19.04 -28.00 -21.30
N GLU A 524 18.86 -28.27 -22.58
CA GLU A 524 19.56 -27.57 -23.64
C GLU A 524 18.84 -26.24 -23.92
N VAL A 525 19.56 -25.13 -23.75
CA VAL A 525 19.08 -23.77 -23.95
C VAL A 525 19.87 -23.11 -25.07
N GLU A 526 19.20 -22.37 -25.95
CA GLU A 526 19.87 -21.62 -27.03
C GLU A 526 20.70 -20.48 -26.42
N ALA A 527 22.02 -20.45 -26.68
CA ALA A 527 22.89 -19.41 -26.15
C ALA A 527 22.90 -18.18 -27.08
N ILE A 528 22.68 -16.98 -26.52
CA ILE A 528 22.82 -15.72 -27.26
C ILE A 528 24.23 -15.16 -27.14
N PRO A 529 24.73 -14.39 -28.14
CA PRO A 529 26.01 -13.72 -28.05
C PRO A 529 26.14 -12.86 -26.79
N GLY A 530 27.27 -12.98 -26.09
CA GLY A 530 27.54 -12.22 -24.87
C GLY A 530 26.98 -12.88 -23.62
N GLU A 531 26.44 -12.08 -22.71
CA GLU A 531 26.00 -12.56 -21.40
C GLU A 531 24.60 -13.19 -21.46
N ASN A 532 24.46 -14.38 -20.87
CA ASN A 532 23.22 -15.12 -20.74
C ASN A 532 22.91 -15.30 -19.24
N GLU A 533 21.65 -15.13 -18.88
CA GLU A 533 21.11 -15.37 -17.54
C GLU A 533 20.19 -16.59 -17.58
N ILE A 534 20.40 -17.57 -16.69
CA ILE A 534 19.49 -18.71 -16.53
C ILE A 534 18.90 -18.67 -15.13
N SER A 535 17.58 -18.84 -15.05
CA SER A 535 16.89 -18.90 -13.78
C SER A 535 15.99 -20.12 -13.68
N VAL A 536 15.90 -20.71 -12.49
CA VAL A 536 15.03 -21.86 -12.21
C VAL A 536 14.21 -21.59 -10.97
N ALA A 537 12.93 -21.94 -11.02
CA ALA A 537 12.02 -21.93 -9.90
C ALA A 537 11.24 -23.25 -9.86
N ALA A 538 10.88 -23.69 -8.65
CA ALA A 538 10.14 -24.92 -8.46
C ALA A 538 9.04 -24.73 -7.42
N PHE A 539 7.92 -25.41 -7.63
CA PHE A 539 6.80 -25.38 -6.71
C PHE A 539 6.86 -26.55 -5.72
N ASN A 540 6.19 -26.40 -4.58
CA ASN A 540 5.87 -27.53 -3.70
C ASN A 540 4.98 -28.55 -4.42
N GLY A 541 4.83 -29.76 -3.86
CA GLY A 541 4.11 -30.88 -4.49
C GLY A 541 2.66 -30.56 -4.85
N THR A 542 2.02 -29.62 -4.15
CA THR A 542 0.65 -29.16 -4.41
C THR A 542 0.55 -27.99 -5.39
N ASN A 543 1.68 -27.49 -5.95
CA ASN A 543 1.73 -26.32 -6.83
C ASN A 543 1.15 -25.02 -6.23
N THR A 544 1.24 -24.88 -4.90
CA THR A 544 0.67 -23.74 -4.15
C THR A 544 1.70 -22.71 -3.73
N VAL A 545 2.98 -23.08 -3.58
CA VAL A 545 4.04 -22.17 -3.16
C VAL A 545 5.27 -22.38 -4.04
N GLN A 546 5.84 -21.29 -4.55
CA GLN A 546 7.03 -21.30 -5.41
C GLN A 546 8.29 -21.04 -4.59
N SER A 547 9.40 -21.67 -4.97
CA SER A 547 10.74 -21.37 -4.44
C SER A 547 11.20 -19.98 -4.86
N TYR A 548 12.16 -19.43 -4.13
CA TYR A 548 12.95 -18.32 -4.67
C TYR A 548 13.56 -18.74 -6.00
N MET A 549 13.53 -17.84 -6.97
CA MET A 549 14.09 -18.12 -8.28
C MET A 549 15.62 -18.02 -8.19
N LYS A 550 16.30 -19.15 -8.35
CA LYS A 550 17.76 -19.15 -8.41
C LYS A 550 18.17 -18.64 -9.79
N THR A 551 19.15 -17.75 -9.84
CA THR A 551 19.65 -17.17 -11.10
C THR A 551 21.16 -17.31 -11.16
N ILE A 552 21.66 -17.69 -12.33
CA ILE A 552 23.08 -17.79 -12.68
C ILE A 552 23.33 -17.10 -14.02
N ARG A 553 24.59 -16.73 -14.28
CA ARG A 553 24.98 -16.11 -15.55
C ARG A 553 26.12 -16.90 -16.18
N PHE A 554 26.12 -17.00 -17.50
CA PHE A 554 27.22 -17.56 -18.28
C PHE A 554 27.49 -16.70 -19.51
N HIS A 555 28.74 -16.69 -19.99
CA HIS A 555 29.13 -15.95 -21.18
C HIS A 555 29.20 -16.87 -22.39
N SER A 556 28.61 -16.44 -23.50
CA SER A 556 28.63 -17.17 -24.77
C SER A 556 29.53 -16.47 -25.78
N LYS A 557 30.38 -17.27 -26.43
CA LYS A 557 31.23 -16.85 -27.55
C LYS A 557 30.56 -17.07 -28.92
N VAL A 558 29.26 -17.37 -28.93
CA VAL A 558 28.47 -17.48 -30.16
C VAL A 558 28.60 -16.16 -30.93
N LYS A 559 28.98 -16.27 -32.20
CA LYS A 559 29.15 -15.09 -33.06
C LYS A 559 27.79 -14.38 -33.19
N PRO A 560 27.74 -13.05 -33.02
CA PRO A 560 26.55 -12.27 -33.35
C PRO A 560 26.09 -12.55 -34.77
N GLN A 561 24.84 -12.97 -34.89
CA GLN A 561 24.13 -12.96 -36.18
C GLN A 561 23.38 -11.65 -36.30
N ASP A 562 23.19 -11.18 -37.53
CA ASP A 562 22.35 -10.01 -37.76
C ASP A 562 20.94 -10.33 -37.24
N PRO A 563 20.38 -9.51 -36.33
CA PRO A 563 19.08 -9.79 -35.75
C PRO A 563 18.00 -9.62 -36.83
N HIS A 564 16.87 -10.31 -36.64
CA HIS A 564 15.67 -10.13 -37.45
C HIS A 564 14.60 -9.36 -36.67
N LEU A 565 13.76 -8.64 -37.40
CA LEU A 565 12.56 -8.00 -36.85
C LEU A 565 11.33 -8.64 -37.51
N TYR A 566 10.39 -9.10 -36.69
CA TYR A 566 9.12 -9.66 -37.14
C TYR A 566 7.98 -8.74 -36.69
N ILE A 567 7.22 -8.23 -37.64
CA ILE A 567 6.08 -7.34 -37.41
C ILE A 567 4.81 -8.07 -37.86
N LEU A 568 3.86 -8.28 -36.95
CA LEU A 568 2.51 -8.74 -37.27
C LEU A 568 1.52 -7.63 -36.90
N ALA A 569 0.85 -7.07 -37.90
CA ALA A 569 -0.22 -6.10 -37.70
C ALA A 569 -1.57 -6.73 -38.04
N VAL A 570 -2.56 -6.47 -37.19
CA VAL A 570 -3.95 -6.93 -37.34
C VAL A 570 -4.85 -5.72 -37.27
N GLY A 571 -5.71 -5.54 -38.28
CA GLY A 571 -6.73 -4.49 -38.29
C GLY A 571 -8.09 -5.09 -38.64
N THR A 572 -9.11 -4.81 -37.84
CA THR A 572 -10.46 -5.35 -38.09
C THR A 572 -11.46 -4.21 -38.13
N ASP A 573 -11.87 -3.82 -39.34
CA ASP A 573 -12.95 -2.87 -39.57
C ASP A 573 -14.28 -3.62 -39.73
N LEU A 574 -14.26 -4.78 -40.37
CA LEU A 574 -15.44 -5.59 -40.64
C LEU A 574 -15.52 -6.79 -39.68
N TYR A 575 -16.63 -6.90 -38.94
CA TYR A 575 -16.99 -8.03 -38.10
C TYR A 575 -18.23 -8.73 -38.69
N LYS A 576 -18.47 -10.00 -38.31
CA LYS A 576 -19.72 -10.70 -38.69
C LYS A 576 -20.95 -10.03 -38.07
N ASP A 577 -20.81 -9.42 -36.91
CA ASP A 577 -21.79 -8.48 -36.36
C ASP A 577 -21.51 -7.07 -36.91
N GLU A 578 -22.30 -6.67 -37.91
CA GLU A 578 -22.11 -5.37 -38.59
C GLU A 578 -22.34 -4.17 -37.66
N SER A 579 -22.99 -4.35 -36.49
CA SER A 579 -23.28 -3.26 -35.56
C SER A 579 -22.04 -2.68 -34.86
N ILE A 580 -20.92 -3.39 -34.91
CA ILE A 580 -19.65 -3.01 -34.29
C ILE A 580 -18.54 -2.74 -35.33
N ASN A 581 -18.90 -2.50 -36.59
CA ASN A 581 -17.91 -2.20 -37.62
C ASN A 581 -17.18 -0.87 -37.34
N LEU A 582 -15.88 -0.87 -37.58
CA LEU A 582 -15.00 0.29 -37.48
C LEU A 582 -14.66 0.82 -38.87
N LYS A 583 -13.96 1.96 -38.92
CA LYS A 583 -13.62 2.64 -40.18
C LYS A 583 -12.13 2.79 -40.44
N TYR A 584 -11.30 2.78 -39.39
CA TYR A 584 -9.88 3.12 -39.51
C TYR A 584 -8.94 2.05 -38.96
N ALA A 585 -9.43 0.94 -38.39
CA ALA A 585 -8.58 -0.07 -37.77
C ALA A 585 -7.65 -0.76 -38.78
N VAL A 586 -8.13 -1.07 -40.00
CA VAL A 586 -7.28 -1.64 -41.06
C VAL A 586 -6.25 -0.63 -41.54
N LYS A 587 -6.66 0.65 -41.65
CA LYS A 587 -5.76 1.74 -42.04
C LYS A 587 -4.66 1.95 -41.01
N ASP A 588 -4.99 1.93 -39.73
CA ASP A 588 -4.05 2.10 -38.62
C ASP A 588 -3.02 0.99 -38.59
N ALA A 589 -3.48 -0.27 -38.67
CA ALA A 589 -2.61 -1.44 -38.74
C ALA A 589 -1.64 -1.37 -39.92
N LYS A 590 -2.12 -0.97 -41.10
CA LYS A 590 -1.29 -0.79 -42.29
C LYS A 590 -0.26 0.34 -42.13
N ASN A 591 -0.68 1.49 -41.62
CA ASN A 591 0.18 2.66 -41.45
C ASN A 591 1.30 2.40 -40.44
N ILE A 592 0.96 1.82 -39.28
CA ILE A 592 1.94 1.48 -38.24
C ILE A 592 2.93 0.45 -38.76
N ALA A 593 2.47 -0.63 -39.40
CA ALA A 593 3.35 -1.66 -39.95
C ALA A 593 4.32 -1.09 -40.99
N GLN A 594 3.82 -0.26 -41.91
CA GLN A 594 4.64 0.35 -42.95
C GLN A 594 5.68 1.32 -42.37
N LYS A 595 5.29 2.12 -41.37
CA LYS A 595 6.18 3.06 -40.72
C LYS A 595 7.27 2.34 -39.93
N LEU A 596 6.91 1.32 -39.14
CA LEU A 596 7.87 0.48 -38.42
C LEU A 596 8.85 -0.19 -39.39
N LYS A 597 8.37 -0.77 -40.49
CA LYS A 597 9.22 -1.36 -41.52
C LYS A 597 10.24 -0.37 -42.08
N THR A 598 9.79 0.85 -42.39
CA THR A 598 10.65 1.90 -42.95
C THR A 598 11.71 2.32 -41.95
N GLN A 599 11.31 2.57 -40.71
CA GLN A 599 12.22 3.07 -39.68
C GLN A 599 13.21 2.02 -39.19
N ALA A 600 12.75 0.77 -39.05
CA ALA A 600 13.58 -0.35 -38.62
C ALA A 600 14.75 -0.62 -39.58
N ALA A 601 14.68 -0.20 -40.85
CA ALA A 601 15.77 -0.33 -41.81
C ALA A 601 17.06 0.41 -41.40
N THR A 602 16.98 1.31 -40.40
CA THR A 602 18.16 1.97 -39.80
C THR A 602 18.93 1.08 -38.81
N LEU A 603 18.30 -0.01 -38.33
CA LEU A 603 18.88 -0.97 -37.37
C LEU A 603 19.03 -2.37 -37.96
N TYR A 604 18.08 -2.77 -38.79
CA TYR A 604 17.99 -4.10 -39.38
C TYR A 604 18.25 -4.00 -40.88
N LYS A 605 18.92 -5.01 -41.44
CA LYS A 605 19.04 -5.13 -42.89
C LYS A 605 17.64 -5.29 -43.50
N PRO A 606 17.33 -4.71 -44.68
CA PRO A 606 16.00 -4.82 -45.28
C PRO A 606 15.49 -6.26 -45.44
N GLU A 607 16.38 -7.21 -45.77
CA GLU A 607 16.09 -8.65 -45.86
C GLU A 607 15.80 -9.33 -44.51
N ASN A 608 16.16 -8.69 -43.40
CA ASN A 608 15.92 -9.18 -42.05
C ASN A 608 14.63 -8.63 -41.42
N ILE A 609 13.88 -7.78 -42.14
CA ILE A 609 12.62 -7.19 -41.68
C ILE A 609 11.45 -7.96 -42.31
N HIS A 610 10.81 -8.79 -41.50
CA HIS A 610 9.65 -9.58 -41.86
C HIS A 610 8.38 -8.87 -41.42
N TYR A 611 7.42 -8.70 -42.33
CA TYR A 611 6.16 -8.02 -42.03
C TYR A 611 4.96 -8.83 -42.53
N GLY A 612 3.91 -8.89 -41.73
CA GLY A 612 2.62 -9.49 -42.08
C GLY A 612 1.47 -8.59 -41.66
N LEU A 613 0.44 -8.51 -42.50
CA LEU A 613 -0.80 -7.78 -42.24
C LEU A 613 -1.98 -8.75 -42.39
N LEU A 614 -2.81 -8.85 -41.35
CA LEU A 614 -4.10 -9.54 -41.41
C LEU A 614 -5.20 -8.50 -41.26
N SER A 615 -6.12 -8.44 -42.22
CA SER A 615 -7.22 -7.47 -42.22
C SER A 615 -8.57 -8.13 -42.46
N ASP A 616 -9.60 -7.65 -41.76
CA ASP A 616 -11.00 -8.04 -41.93
C ASP A 616 -11.19 -9.56 -42.04
N GLN A 617 -11.71 -10.07 -43.16
CA GLN A 617 -11.93 -11.50 -43.41
C GLN A 617 -10.70 -12.39 -43.20
N HIS A 618 -9.49 -11.82 -43.18
CA HIS A 618 -8.24 -12.52 -42.88
C HIS A 618 -7.81 -12.40 -41.41
N ALA A 619 -8.36 -11.45 -40.65
CA ALA A 619 -8.17 -11.24 -39.21
C ALA A 619 -9.08 -12.16 -38.36
N THR A 620 -9.21 -13.43 -38.75
CA THR A 620 -9.89 -14.48 -37.98
C THR A 620 -9.01 -14.95 -36.83
N LYS A 621 -9.63 -15.49 -35.77
CA LYS A 621 -8.88 -16.07 -34.64
C LYS A 621 -7.85 -17.10 -35.12
N ALA A 622 -8.28 -18.02 -35.98
CA ALA A 622 -7.45 -19.08 -36.51
C ALA A 622 -6.25 -18.56 -37.31
N ASN A 623 -6.45 -17.54 -38.16
CA ASN A 623 -5.36 -16.99 -38.98
C ASN A 623 -4.33 -16.25 -38.11
N ILE A 624 -4.79 -15.49 -37.12
CA ILE A 624 -3.91 -14.76 -36.19
C ILE A 624 -3.07 -15.77 -35.40
N THR A 625 -3.70 -16.78 -34.79
CA THR A 625 -2.99 -17.80 -34.00
C THR A 625 -2.01 -18.60 -34.86
N ASN A 626 -2.41 -19.02 -36.06
CA ASN A 626 -1.55 -19.78 -36.96
C ASN A 626 -0.36 -18.95 -37.43
N LYS A 627 -0.56 -17.65 -37.72
CA LYS A 627 0.53 -16.77 -38.15
C LYS A 627 1.54 -16.54 -37.02
N ILE A 628 1.08 -16.35 -35.79
CA ILE A 628 1.97 -16.25 -34.63
C ILE A 628 2.75 -17.56 -34.42
N ASP A 629 2.10 -18.72 -34.54
CA ASP A 629 2.76 -20.03 -34.42
C ASP A 629 3.79 -20.27 -35.54
N GLU A 630 3.52 -19.81 -36.75
CA GLU A 630 4.48 -19.82 -37.87
C GLU A 630 5.71 -18.96 -37.56
N LEU A 631 5.50 -17.70 -37.16
CA LEU A 631 6.57 -16.76 -36.84
C LEU A 631 7.41 -17.26 -35.64
N ALA A 632 6.76 -17.70 -34.57
CA ALA A 632 7.41 -18.18 -33.35
C ALA A 632 8.40 -19.34 -33.61
N LYS A 633 8.13 -20.19 -34.61
CA LYS A 633 9.04 -21.30 -35.01
C LYS A 633 10.32 -20.80 -35.69
N ALA A 634 10.26 -19.71 -36.44
CA ALA A 634 11.40 -19.16 -37.18
C ALA A 634 12.30 -18.25 -36.32
N MET A 635 11.71 -17.61 -35.30
CA MET A 635 12.38 -16.61 -34.47
C MET A 635 13.48 -17.20 -33.59
N LYS A 636 14.55 -16.42 -33.39
CA LYS A 636 15.64 -16.70 -32.45
C LYS A 636 15.59 -15.73 -31.27
N PRO A 637 16.26 -16.03 -30.14
CA PRO A 637 16.19 -15.18 -28.96
C PRO A 637 16.68 -13.73 -29.16
N GLN A 638 17.64 -13.49 -30.07
CA GLN A 638 18.16 -12.16 -30.41
C GLN A 638 17.27 -11.34 -31.38
N ASP A 639 16.24 -11.96 -31.95
CA ASP A 639 15.31 -11.28 -32.85
C ASP A 639 14.34 -10.41 -32.04
N SER A 640 13.63 -9.50 -32.71
CA SER A 640 12.55 -8.69 -32.10
C SER A 640 11.18 -9.03 -32.71
N PHE A 641 10.13 -8.96 -31.90
CA PHE A 641 8.75 -9.14 -32.31
C PHE A 641 7.91 -7.91 -31.99
N ILE A 642 7.11 -7.46 -32.95
CA ILE A 642 6.09 -6.44 -32.72
C ILE A 642 4.74 -6.99 -33.18
N PHE A 643 3.79 -7.04 -32.26
CA PHE A 643 2.41 -7.39 -32.52
C PHE A 643 1.53 -6.16 -32.33
N PHE A 644 0.93 -5.67 -33.41
CA PHE A 644 0.02 -4.52 -33.38
C PHE A 644 -1.40 -4.99 -33.71
N VAL A 645 -2.37 -4.60 -32.89
CA VAL A 645 -3.78 -4.92 -33.09
C VAL A 645 -4.61 -3.64 -32.99
N ALA A 646 -5.35 -3.32 -34.04
CA ALA A 646 -6.38 -2.30 -34.05
C ALA A 646 -7.76 -2.94 -34.25
N GLY A 647 -8.72 -2.60 -33.39
CA GLY A 647 -10.07 -3.18 -33.43
C GLY A 647 -10.84 -3.00 -32.12
N HIS A 648 -11.75 -3.93 -31.83
CA HIS A 648 -12.47 -3.96 -30.55
C HIS A 648 -11.82 -4.86 -29.51
N GLY A 649 -11.91 -4.42 -28.26
CA GLY A 649 -11.54 -5.19 -27.08
C GLY A 649 -12.69 -5.16 -26.09
N VAL A 650 -12.84 -6.23 -25.31
CA VAL A 650 -13.86 -6.32 -24.27
C VAL A 650 -13.27 -6.86 -22.99
N LEU A 651 -13.80 -6.41 -21.85
CA LEU A 651 -13.46 -6.95 -20.54
C LEU A 651 -14.66 -7.75 -20.01
N GLN A 652 -14.51 -9.06 -19.86
CA GLN A 652 -15.54 -9.95 -19.33
C GLN A 652 -14.98 -10.71 -18.14
N GLN A 653 -15.67 -10.69 -16.98
CA GLN A 653 -15.28 -11.45 -15.78
C GLN A 653 -13.78 -11.30 -15.41
N ASN A 654 -13.25 -10.06 -15.46
CA ASN A 654 -11.82 -9.79 -15.21
C ASN A 654 -10.86 -10.46 -16.21
N GLN A 655 -11.32 -10.72 -17.43
CA GLN A 655 -10.50 -11.26 -18.52
C GLN A 655 -10.66 -10.38 -19.77
N TYR A 656 -9.55 -9.84 -20.25
CA TYR A 656 -9.52 -9.04 -21.47
C TYR A 656 -9.55 -9.95 -22.68
N HIS A 657 -10.30 -9.55 -23.71
CA HIS A 657 -10.42 -10.26 -24.97
C HIS A 657 -10.32 -9.30 -26.14
N ILE A 658 -9.61 -9.72 -27.19
CA ILE A 658 -9.58 -9.07 -28.50
C ILE A 658 -10.69 -9.70 -29.33
N LEU A 659 -11.55 -8.86 -29.92
CA LEU A 659 -12.53 -9.33 -30.90
C LEU A 659 -11.84 -9.53 -32.25
N THR A 660 -12.12 -10.66 -32.89
CA THR A 660 -11.62 -10.98 -34.23
C THR A 660 -12.75 -10.80 -35.24
N HIS A 661 -12.44 -10.85 -36.53
CA HIS A 661 -13.47 -10.80 -37.60
C HIS A 661 -14.62 -11.81 -37.40
N ASP A 662 -14.33 -12.94 -36.76
CA ASP A 662 -15.32 -13.99 -36.51
C ASP A 662 -16.42 -13.62 -35.50
N TYR A 663 -16.31 -12.46 -34.84
CA TYR A 663 -17.29 -12.03 -33.85
C TYR A 663 -18.65 -11.73 -34.48
N ASN A 664 -19.65 -12.49 -34.05
CA ASN A 664 -21.01 -12.50 -34.60
C ASN A 664 -22.08 -12.02 -33.59
N GLY A 665 -21.66 -11.26 -32.56
CA GLY A 665 -22.55 -10.80 -31.49
C GLY A 665 -22.68 -11.79 -30.32
N ILE A 666 -22.02 -12.95 -30.39
CA ILE A 666 -21.97 -13.93 -29.31
C ILE A 666 -20.55 -13.97 -28.75
N VAL A 667 -20.45 -13.80 -27.43
CA VAL A 667 -19.20 -13.93 -26.70
C VAL A 667 -18.87 -15.42 -26.55
N ASP A 668 -18.10 -15.95 -27.51
CA ASP A 668 -17.65 -17.33 -27.52
C ASP A 668 -16.13 -17.46 -27.69
N GLY A 669 -15.61 -18.62 -27.32
CA GLY A 669 -14.17 -18.90 -27.39
C GLY A 669 -13.63 -19.04 -28.82
N ASN A 670 -14.46 -18.94 -29.87
CA ASN A 670 -14.04 -19.13 -31.26
C ASN A 670 -13.82 -17.80 -31.99
N SER A 671 -14.49 -16.74 -31.55
CA SER A 671 -14.45 -15.41 -32.18
C SER A 671 -13.56 -14.40 -31.45
N MET A 672 -12.99 -14.78 -30.32
CA MET A 672 -12.26 -13.88 -29.41
C MET A 672 -10.94 -14.48 -28.98
N ILE A 673 -9.89 -13.65 -28.89
CA ILE A 673 -8.58 -14.04 -28.33
C ILE A 673 -8.49 -13.49 -26.93
N SER A 674 -8.45 -14.36 -25.94
CA SER A 674 -8.40 -13.98 -24.54
C SER A 674 -6.99 -13.59 -24.07
N SER A 675 -6.92 -12.87 -22.95
CA SER A 675 -5.66 -12.51 -22.29
C SER A 675 -4.76 -13.72 -22.04
N ASN A 676 -5.34 -14.85 -21.60
CA ASN A 676 -4.63 -16.11 -21.41
C ASN A 676 -4.03 -16.65 -22.71
N GLU A 677 -4.75 -16.55 -23.82
CA GLU A 677 -4.22 -16.99 -25.12
C GLU A 677 -3.08 -16.08 -25.61
N ILE A 678 -3.16 -14.76 -25.35
CA ILE A 678 -2.07 -13.82 -25.62
C ILE A 678 -0.81 -14.20 -24.82
N VAL A 679 -0.98 -14.63 -23.57
CA VAL A 679 0.11 -15.16 -22.74
C VAL A 679 0.76 -16.38 -23.39
N GLU A 680 -0.05 -17.34 -23.81
CA GLU A 680 0.43 -18.57 -24.45
C GLU A 680 1.14 -18.28 -25.78
N MET A 681 0.67 -17.29 -26.54
CA MET A 681 1.38 -16.79 -27.73
C MET A 681 2.76 -16.23 -27.36
N SER A 682 2.85 -15.36 -26.35
CA SER A 682 4.13 -14.77 -25.92
C SER A 682 5.13 -15.81 -25.43
N LYS A 683 4.68 -16.86 -24.73
CA LYS A 683 5.53 -17.98 -24.30
C LYS A 683 6.19 -18.69 -25.49
N LYS A 684 5.41 -18.94 -26.56
CA LYS A 684 5.91 -19.60 -27.78
C LYS A 684 6.93 -18.76 -28.54
N ILE A 685 6.80 -17.43 -28.55
CA ILE A 685 7.67 -16.51 -29.30
C ILE A 685 9.07 -16.45 -28.69
N LYS A 686 10.07 -17.08 -29.32
CA LYS A 686 11.46 -17.20 -28.80
C LYS A 686 12.16 -15.87 -28.49
N SER A 687 11.82 -14.80 -29.19
CA SER A 687 12.42 -13.47 -29.02
C SER A 687 12.36 -12.96 -27.57
N LEU A 688 13.46 -12.33 -27.16
CA LEU A 688 13.61 -11.66 -25.87
C LEU A 688 13.21 -10.18 -25.91
N SER A 689 12.73 -9.67 -27.05
CA SER A 689 12.26 -8.30 -27.26
C SER A 689 10.93 -8.33 -28.01
N GLN A 690 9.84 -8.28 -27.25
CA GLN A 690 8.46 -8.39 -27.71
C GLN A 690 7.72 -7.09 -27.37
N LEU A 691 7.04 -6.50 -28.35
CA LEU A 691 6.18 -5.33 -28.15
C LEU A 691 4.78 -5.63 -28.67
N PHE A 692 3.81 -5.64 -27.77
CA PHE A 692 2.41 -5.89 -28.04
C PHE A 692 1.67 -4.56 -27.90
N ILE A 693 1.01 -4.11 -28.95
CA ILE A 693 0.31 -2.83 -29.00
C ILE A 693 -1.15 -3.12 -29.32
N PHE A 694 -2.03 -2.78 -28.39
CA PHE A 694 -3.47 -2.93 -28.48
C PHE A 694 -4.13 -1.56 -28.59
N ASP A 695 -4.49 -1.18 -29.82
CA ASP A 695 -5.35 -0.04 -30.10
C ASP A 695 -6.81 -0.49 -30.16
N THR A 696 -7.35 -0.81 -28.99
CA THR A 696 -8.71 -1.34 -28.85
C THR A 696 -9.54 -0.57 -27.83
N CYS A 697 -10.86 -0.61 -27.98
CA CYS A 697 -11.76 -0.16 -26.89
C CYS A 697 -11.50 -1.02 -25.64
N HIS A 698 -11.53 -0.40 -24.45
CA HIS A 698 -11.25 -1.08 -23.17
C HIS A 698 -9.86 -1.73 -23.05
N ALA A 699 -8.87 -1.25 -23.81
CA ALA A 699 -7.50 -1.76 -23.76
C ALA A 699 -6.90 -1.75 -22.34
N GLY A 700 -7.38 -0.95 -21.38
CA GLY A 700 -6.87 -0.98 -20.00
C GLY A 700 -7.23 -2.24 -19.21
N GLY A 701 -8.10 -3.10 -19.76
CA GLY A 701 -8.25 -4.48 -19.30
C GLY A 701 -6.98 -5.34 -19.47
N VAL A 702 -5.95 -4.85 -20.18
CA VAL A 702 -4.66 -5.55 -20.28
C VAL A 702 -3.94 -5.70 -18.93
N ASP A 703 -4.30 -4.95 -17.89
CA ASP A 703 -3.85 -5.23 -16.52
C ASP A 703 -4.25 -6.65 -16.07
N TYR A 704 -5.33 -7.21 -16.65
CA TYR A 704 -5.69 -8.61 -16.43
C TYR A 704 -4.87 -9.60 -17.26
N ILE A 705 -4.31 -9.17 -18.41
CA ILE A 705 -3.25 -9.92 -19.08
C ILE A 705 -2.06 -10.06 -18.13
N ILE A 706 -1.71 -9.02 -17.37
CA ILE A 706 -0.70 -9.14 -16.29
C ILE A 706 -1.20 -10.10 -15.21
N SER A 707 -2.42 -9.97 -14.69
CA SER A 707 -2.90 -10.88 -13.63
C SER A 707 -3.00 -12.36 -14.06
N GLY A 708 -3.20 -12.64 -15.35
CA GLY A 708 -3.25 -13.97 -15.95
C GLY A 708 -1.89 -14.50 -16.44
N LEU A 709 -1.02 -13.62 -16.97
CA LEU A 709 0.43 -13.88 -17.15
C LEU A 709 1.08 -14.21 -15.81
N TYR A 710 0.60 -13.55 -14.76
CA TYR A 710 1.28 -13.39 -13.49
C TYR A 710 0.24 -13.43 -12.36
N ASP A 711 -0.11 -14.66 -11.94
CA ASP A 711 -0.48 -14.88 -10.53
C ASP A 711 0.56 -14.13 -9.68
N ALA A 712 0.16 -13.54 -8.55
CA ALA A 712 1.01 -12.63 -7.75
C ALA A 712 2.42 -13.15 -7.44
N ARG A 713 2.62 -14.46 -7.61
CA ARG A 713 3.87 -15.21 -7.60
C ARG A 713 4.90 -14.84 -8.68
N MET A 714 4.55 -14.01 -9.66
CA MET A 714 5.42 -13.63 -10.78
C MET A 714 5.68 -12.12 -10.93
N SER A 715 5.25 -11.27 -9.99
CA SER A 715 5.41 -9.80 -10.11
C SER A 715 6.87 -9.33 -10.12
N VAL A 716 7.79 -10.10 -9.50
CA VAL A 716 9.24 -9.86 -9.56
C VAL A 716 9.84 -10.32 -10.91
N LEU A 717 9.22 -11.33 -11.53
CA LEU A 717 9.57 -11.92 -12.82
C LEU A 717 9.12 -11.08 -14.01
N ALA A 718 7.93 -10.47 -13.90
CA ALA A 718 7.41 -9.56 -14.90
C ALA A 718 8.39 -8.43 -15.19
N LYS A 719 9.10 -7.87 -14.21
CA LYS A 719 10.08 -6.78 -14.46
C LYS A 719 11.25 -7.14 -15.41
N LYS A 720 11.51 -8.42 -15.72
CA LYS A 720 12.70 -8.86 -16.49
C LYS A 720 12.42 -9.46 -17.87
N MET A 721 11.18 -9.81 -18.21
CA MET A 721 10.81 -10.28 -19.55
C MET A 721 10.87 -9.12 -20.52
N GLY A 722 11.61 -9.14 -21.64
CA GLY A 722 11.51 -8.05 -22.63
C GLY A 722 10.18 -8.07 -23.36
N LEU A 723 9.08 -7.86 -22.64
CA LEU A 723 7.69 -7.85 -23.10
C LEU A 723 7.08 -6.49 -22.77
N HIS A 724 6.87 -5.68 -23.78
CA HIS A 724 6.26 -4.38 -23.63
C HIS A 724 4.81 -4.48 -24.09
N ILE A 725 3.85 -4.05 -23.28
CA ILE A 725 2.42 -4.06 -23.61
C ILE A 725 1.90 -2.64 -23.57
N TYR A 726 1.44 -2.13 -24.71
CA TYR A 726 0.85 -0.80 -24.88
C TYR A 726 -0.64 -0.95 -25.13
N ALA A 727 -1.44 -0.27 -24.33
CA ALA A 727 -2.89 -0.20 -24.44
C ALA A 727 -3.30 1.25 -24.68
N SER A 728 -4.19 1.47 -25.65
CA SER A 728 -4.57 2.81 -26.10
C SER A 728 -5.37 3.64 -25.09
N ALA A 729 -5.99 3.02 -24.08
CA ALA A 729 -6.77 3.68 -23.03
C ALA A 729 -6.75 2.88 -21.72
N GLY A 730 -7.11 3.52 -20.59
CA GLY A 730 -7.32 2.85 -19.29
C GLY A 730 -8.61 2.00 -19.25
N ASP A 731 -8.80 1.23 -18.16
CA ASP A 731 -9.90 0.26 -17.98
C ASP A 731 -11.30 0.90 -17.99
N LYS A 732 -11.36 2.21 -17.69
CA LYS A 732 -12.59 3.01 -17.60
C LYS A 732 -12.77 4.01 -18.76
N GLN A 733 -11.86 4.02 -19.73
CA GLN A 733 -11.83 4.98 -20.83
C GLN A 733 -12.03 4.27 -22.18
N SER A 734 -12.62 4.98 -23.13
CA SER A 734 -12.77 4.49 -24.50
C SER A 734 -11.68 5.06 -25.39
N ALA A 735 -11.08 4.23 -26.23
CA ALA A 735 -10.15 4.68 -27.26
C ALA A 735 -10.91 5.45 -28.34
N MET A 736 -10.42 6.62 -28.73
CA MET A 736 -11.02 7.43 -29.78
C MET A 736 -10.57 6.96 -31.16
N ASP A 737 -11.55 6.58 -32.00
CA ASP A 737 -11.31 6.28 -33.41
C ASP A 737 -11.46 7.54 -34.30
N GLY A 738 -10.68 7.61 -35.38
CA GLY A 738 -10.82 8.62 -36.44
C GLY A 738 -10.20 10.01 -36.20
N TYR A 739 -9.44 10.23 -35.11
CA TYR A 739 -8.67 11.46 -34.90
C TYR A 739 -7.67 11.71 -36.06
N LYS A 740 -7.93 12.76 -36.85
CA LYS A 740 -7.18 13.06 -38.10
C LYS A 740 -7.07 11.83 -39.03
N GLY A 741 -8.09 10.98 -39.02
CA GLY A 741 -8.18 9.79 -39.87
C GLY A 741 -7.35 8.58 -39.42
N ASN A 742 -6.95 8.53 -38.15
CA ASN A 742 -6.42 7.33 -37.46
C ASN A 742 -7.02 7.28 -36.05
N GLY A 743 -6.91 6.16 -35.33
CA GLY A 743 -7.12 6.15 -33.87
C GLY A 743 -6.21 7.16 -33.18
N LEU A 744 -6.67 7.82 -32.11
CA LEU A 744 -5.88 8.86 -31.42
C LEU A 744 -4.53 8.34 -30.95
N PHE A 745 -4.50 7.12 -30.39
CA PHE A 745 -3.25 6.51 -29.95
C PHE A 745 -2.37 6.13 -31.14
N SER A 746 -2.93 5.50 -32.18
CA SER A 746 -2.24 5.23 -33.45
C SER A 746 -1.63 6.49 -34.08
N TYR A 747 -2.34 7.63 -34.05
CA TYR A 747 -1.82 8.91 -34.53
C TYR A 747 -0.56 9.34 -33.78
N THR A 748 -0.57 9.29 -32.43
CA THR A 748 0.60 9.68 -31.63
C THR A 748 1.77 8.69 -31.72
N LEU A 749 1.49 7.40 -31.97
CA LEU A 749 2.52 6.42 -32.29
C LEU A 749 3.18 6.71 -33.63
N LEU A 750 2.38 6.99 -34.67
CA LEU A 750 2.90 7.37 -35.99
C LEU A 750 3.74 8.64 -35.93
N ASP A 751 3.33 9.63 -35.13
CA ASP A 751 4.06 10.88 -34.92
C ASP A 751 5.41 10.64 -34.21
N GLY A 752 5.42 9.82 -33.16
CA GLY A 752 6.65 9.42 -32.48
C GLY A 752 7.62 8.67 -33.42
N LEU A 753 7.08 7.76 -34.24
CA LEU A 753 7.84 7.04 -35.27
C LEU A 753 8.29 7.95 -36.43
N ASN A 754 7.88 9.21 -36.51
CA ASN A 754 8.22 10.13 -37.59
C ASN A 754 9.52 10.92 -37.35
N ASN A 755 10.58 10.23 -36.91
CA ASN A 755 11.88 10.85 -36.57
C ASN A 755 11.76 11.95 -35.51
N ASN A 756 10.78 11.84 -34.61
CA ASN A 756 10.57 12.86 -33.60
C ASN A 756 11.64 12.74 -32.50
N LYS A 757 12.47 13.77 -32.37
CA LYS A 757 13.53 13.83 -31.35
C LYS A 757 12.98 13.85 -29.92
N GLU A 758 11.73 14.25 -29.72
CA GLU A 758 11.08 14.20 -28.41
C GLU A 758 10.81 12.77 -27.94
N ALA A 759 10.79 11.78 -28.85
CA ALA A 759 10.68 10.37 -28.51
C ALA A 759 12.04 9.74 -28.12
N ASP A 760 13.16 10.44 -28.33
CA ASP A 760 14.49 10.01 -27.90
C ASP A 760 14.69 10.33 -26.42
N ARG A 761 14.23 9.40 -25.58
CA ARG A 761 14.31 9.51 -24.13
C ARG A 761 15.74 9.67 -23.62
N ASN A 762 16.69 8.98 -24.23
CA ASN A 762 18.08 8.90 -23.75
C ASN A 762 18.99 9.94 -24.39
N LYS A 763 18.51 10.65 -25.42
CA LYS A 763 19.26 11.61 -26.23
C LYS A 763 20.50 10.97 -26.87
N ASP A 764 20.41 9.69 -27.22
CA ASP A 764 21.51 8.90 -27.81
C ASP A 764 21.32 8.66 -29.31
N GLY A 765 20.35 9.33 -29.93
CA GLY A 765 20.01 9.20 -31.35
C GLY A 765 19.22 7.94 -31.67
N LYS A 766 18.67 7.24 -30.67
CA LYS A 766 17.86 6.02 -30.86
C LYS A 766 16.48 6.19 -30.25
N ILE A 767 15.46 5.83 -31.03
CA ILE A 767 14.11 5.69 -30.49
C ILE A 767 13.95 4.27 -29.98
N THR A 768 13.75 4.15 -28.66
CA THR A 768 13.54 2.86 -27.99
C THR A 768 12.06 2.55 -27.83
N ILE A 769 11.75 1.29 -27.47
CA ILE A 769 10.38 0.88 -27.15
C ILE A 769 9.82 1.79 -26.06
N VAL A 770 10.52 1.92 -24.93
CA VAL A 770 10.04 2.72 -23.79
C VAL A 770 9.96 4.21 -24.16
N GLY A 771 10.93 4.74 -24.90
CA GLY A 771 10.91 6.14 -25.34
C GLY A 771 9.70 6.46 -26.24
N LEU A 772 9.40 5.60 -27.20
CA LEU A 772 8.21 5.72 -28.06
C LEU A 772 6.91 5.67 -27.24
N GLY A 773 6.82 4.73 -26.29
CA GLY A 773 5.65 4.57 -25.42
C GLY A 773 5.39 5.78 -24.52
N GLU A 774 6.44 6.31 -23.86
CA GLU A 774 6.36 7.51 -23.03
C GLU A 774 5.90 8.73 -23.84
N TYR A 775 6.50 8.92 -25.02
CA TYR A 775 6.13 10.01 -25.93
C TYR A 775 4.65 9.92 -26.35
N SER A 776 4.23 8.79 -26.90
CA SER A 776 2.86 8.61 -27.40
C SER A 776 1.83 8.71 -26.28
N LYS A 777 2.15 8.22 -25.06
CA LYS A 777 1.30 8.41 -23.88
C LYS A 777 1.08 9.89 -23.56
N ASN A 778 2.16 10.66 -23.47
CA ASN A 778 2.10 12.07 -23.09
C ASN A 778 1.36 12.91 -24.13
N GLN A 779 1.62 12.67 -25.43
CA GLN A 779 0.91 13.36 -26.50
C GLN A 779 -0.56 12.96 -26.57
N THR A 780 -0.89 11.68 -26.34
CA THR A 780 -2.29 11.25 -26.28
C THR A 780 -3.02 11.98 -25.17
N ILE A 781 -2.48 12.00 -23.95
CA ILE A 781 -3.08 12.71 -22.81
C ILE A 781 -3.31 14.18 -23.15
N LYS A 782 -2.30 14.86 -23.71
CA LYS A 782 -2.36 16.26 -24.09
C LYS A 782 -3.47 16.54 -25.12
N ILE A 783 -3.46 15.82 -26.24
CA ILE A 783 -4.45 15.99 -27.31
C ILE A 783 -5.85 15.64 -26.81
N SER A 784 -5.98 14.57 -26.03
CA SER A 784 -7.24 14.10 -25.45
C SER A 784 -7.88 15.17 -24.55
N ALA A 785 -7.07 15.91 -23.78
CA ALA A 785 -7.53 17.02 -22.95
C ALA A 785 -7.98 18.23 -23.79
N GLU A 786 -7.29 18.52 -24.89
CA GLU A 786 -7.63 19.62 -25.80
C GLU A 786 -8.97 19.40 -26.53
N ILE A 787 -9.28 18.15 -26.88
CA ILE A 787 -10.52 17.79 -27.62
C ILE A 787 -11.68 17.37 -26.71
N GLY A 788 -11.51 17.39 -25.39
CA GLY A 788 -12.57 17.07 -24.43
C GLY A 788 -12.92 15.57 -24.32
N HIS A 789 -12.05 14.68 -24.80
CA HIS A 789 -12.24 13.22 -24.72
C HIS A 789 -11.13 12.62 -23.86
N SER A 790 -11.39 12.22 -22.62
CA SER A 790 -10.34 11.73 -21.72
C SER A 790 -9.81 10.36 -22.16
N GLN A 791 -8.56 10.31 -22.62
CA GLN A 791 -7.88 9.07 -23.02
C GLN A 791 -6.46 9.05 -22.44
N THR A 792 -6.16 8.05 -21.61
CA THR A 792 -4.85 7.86 -21.00
C THR A 792 -4.34 6.47 -21.35
N PRO A 793 -3.37 6.35 -22.27
CA PRO A 793 -2.77 5.07 -22.60
C PRO A 793 -2.07 4.43 -21.41
N LEU A 794 -2.16 3.10 -21.34
CA LEU A 794 -1.49 2.27 -20.36
C LEU A 794 -0.24 1.65 -21.00
N MET A 795 0.92 1.93 -20.41
CA MET A 795 2.21 1.43 -20.87
C MET A 795 2.78 0.51 -19.81
N ILE A 796 2.97 -0.75 -20.17
CA ILE A 796 3.53 -1.77 -19.30
C ILE A 796 4.86 -2.17 -19.93
N ASN A 797 5.95 -1.82 -19.25
CA ASN A 797 7.29 -2.10 -19.71
C ASN A 797 7.93 -3.14 -18.81
N PHE A 798 8.11 -4.33 -19.36
CA PHE A 798 8.86 -5.40 -18.73
C PHE A 798 10.21 -5.54 -19.44
N GLY A 799 11.27 -5.82 -18.68
CA GLY A 799 12.57 -6.18 -19.23
C GLY A 799 13.40 -5.01 -19.76
N LYS A 800 14.41 -5.36 -20.56
CA LYS A 800 15.41 -4.40 -21.06
C LYS A 800 14.84 -3.63 -22.25
N ASP A 801 14.89 -2.30 -22.14
CA ASP A 801 14.53 -1.41 -23.23
C ASP A 801 15.39 -1.66 -24.48
N SER A 802 14.73 -1.73 -25.63
CA SER A 802 15.35 -2.11 -26.91
C SER A 802 15.09 -1.04 -27.98
N PRO A 803 16.07 -0.74 -28.86
CA PRO A 803 15.92 0.27 -29.90
C PRO A 803 15.01 -0.23 -31.03
N ILE A 804 14.09 0.63 -31.49
CA ILE A 804 13.21 0.39 -32.65
C ILE A 804 13.88 0.90 -33.92
N TYR A 805 14.46 2.10 -33.87
CA TYR A 805 15.19 2.71 -34.99
C TYR A 805 16.19 3.78 -34.53
N LYS A 806 17.10 4.19 -35.43
CA LYS A 806 18.02 5.32 -35.23
C LYS A 806 17.48 6.56 -35.92
N LEU A 807 17.58 7.70 -35.24
CA LEU A 807 17.32 9.00 -35.85
C LEU A 807 18.38 9.30 -36.92
N PRO A 808 18.00 9.99 -38.01
CA PRO A 808 18.92 10.39 -39.08
C PRO A 808 19.94 11.45 -38.64
#